data_AF-A0A2D8BXU7-F1
#
_entry.id   AF-A0A2D8BXU7-F1
#
_cell.length_a   1.000
_cell.length_b   1.000
_cell.length_c   1.000
_cell.angle_alpha   90.00
_cell.angle_beta   90.00
_cell.angle_gamma   90.00
#
_symmetry.space_group_name_H-M   'P 1'
#
loop_
_entity.id
_entity.type
_entity.pdbx_description
1 polymer ?
#
loop_
_entity_poly.entity_id
_entity_poly.type
_entity_poly.pdbx_seq_one_letter_code
_entity_poly.pdbx_strand_id
1 'polypeptide(L)'
;MFRTTTMAAAAALLTAAGAFADDMFAGVRSIEADGGQSVIEFNQLQPDVMDMQPGERVDLNFAGDLEAELDRITVGNLGARTWVGRIAGQDIRSRVILTETNGFVFGQINTPDGTWNIVPAVGGGHQIFQHHPDATVPEWGDDGIETGWIPGDVIEHSPLTAEDPSTGQAVAVGSNGTIDIAAYYTQSMVDLWGLAVGGRVQFLVALLDQAHIDSDTGMRARLVNLEFLAADEAPSNSNTLGDLQDGVGDNTVGANGQDFRALRTTRDSKGADLVTIIRHYNRNTHGSCGVAYVLGGGTGTITSGSAGFGVSVNSDWIDVNWSGTGGYSFCTDQTFAHEIGHNTGFAHNRANAGSAGVRPFAYGHRVDGQFRTIMSYSSGTGESRVNYFSNPDITLCPGGAACGIADPSASSADNARAAREEGRNITEFRPVAPRVVSAVLPVTRSVLNGNAATAFATVINPAANASTATGCGLRLAGASASQFSYQTTNSSNALTGTANTPVDIAAGAAQNFVFSVTSATNWANNNRSAIASDNDETDLFIEAFCSNRRSAEYTLGLNSLTFTSSATQPADVIALAATPGNTGRVEVPTTGNMVGVFSVAVSNIGADAVIQASADTGGRAMAVQNIEICQTNPTTGACITTRAASTQVTLLNGGTATFGVFVRGTGAAIDNDPARNRVFVRFTDIGGERGATSVAVRTP
;
A
#
# COMPACT_ATOMS: atom_id res chain seq x y z
N MET A 1 2.81 -59.79 39.53
CA MET A 1 2.52 -58.61 40.37
C MET A 1 2.69 -57.39 39.48
N PHE A 2 1.59 -56.70 39.12
CA PHE A 2 1.51 -55.36 38.49
C PHE A 2 2.28 -55.17 37.15
N ARG A 3 1.77 -54.55 36.09
CA ARG A 3 0.73 -53.54 35.89
C ARG A 3 0.30 -53.62 34.41
N THR A 4 -1.00 -53.58 34.19
CA THR A 4 -1.65 -53.22 32.93
C THR A 4 -1.43 -51.73 32.67
N THR A 5 -1.04 -51.37 31.44
CA THR A 5 -1.09 -49.98 30.96
C THR A 5 -1.82 -49.98 29.63
N THR A 6 -3.05 -49.47 29.67
CA THR A 6 -3.92 -49.10 28.56
C THR A 6 -3.27 -48.01 27.70
N MET A 7 -3.10 -48.27 26.40
CA MET A 7 -2.86 -47.22 25.40
C MET A 7 -4.19 -46.51 25.09
N ALA A 8 -4.25 -45.22 25.36
CA ALA A 8 -5.31 -44.34 24.89
C ALA A 8 -4.99 -43.91 23.45
N ALA A 9 -5.88 -44.22 22.51
CA ALA A 9 -5.85 -43.70 21.16
C ALA A 9 -6.30 -42.23 21.17
N ALA A 10 -5.39 -41.30 20.89
CA ALA A 10 -5.75 -39.92 20.59
C ALA A 10 -6.20 -39.86 19.12
N ALA A 11 -7.50 -39.61 18.92
CA ALA A 11 -8.04 -39.29 17.61
C ALA A 11 -7.55 -37.90 17.21
N ALA A 12 -6.72 -37.82 16.17
CA ALA A 12 -6.39 -36.57 15.51
C ALA A 12 -7.66 -36.08 14.78
N LEU A 13 -8.23 -34.96 15.24
CA LEU A 13 -9.16 -34.19 14.43
C LEU A 13 -8.36 -33.64 13.24
N LEU A 14 -8.56 -34.21 12.04
CA LEU A 14 -8.29 -33.49 10.81
C LEU A 14 -9.31 -32.35 10.71
N THR A 15 -8.88 -31.14 11.02
CA THR A 15 -9.54 -29.94 10.52
C THR A 15 -9.30 -29.90 9.01
N ALA A 16 -10.36 -30.05 8.24
CA ALA A 16 -10.33 -29.80 6.80
C ALA A 16 -9.96 -28.32 6.59
N ALA A 17 -8.71 -28.08 6.20
CA ALA A 17 -8.31 -26.81 5.60
C ALA A 17 -9.07 -26.68 4.27
N GLY A 18 -9.73 -25.55 4.05
CA GLY A 18 -10.22 -25.22 2.72
C GLY A 18 -9.03 -25.21 1.75
N ALA A 19 -9.22 -25.73 0.54
CA ALA A 19 -8.21 -25.61 -0.51
C ALA A 19 -8.12 -24.12 -0.89
N PHE A 20 -7.01 -23.46 -0.53
CA PHE A 20 -6.65 -22.13 -1.00
C PHE A 20 -5.77 -22.26 -2.25
N ALA A 21 -5.59 -21.16 -3.00
CA ALA A 21 -5.02 -21.15 -4.34
C ALA A 21 -3.80 -22.07 -4.53
N ASP A 22 -3.89 -22.98 -5.50
CA ASP A 22 -2.76 -23.83 -5.89
C ASP A 22 -1.64 -22.97 -6.52
N ASP A 23 -2.02 -21.95 -7.31
CA ASP A 23 -1.15 -21.05 -8.07
C ASP A 23 -1.20 -19.60 -7.54
N MET A 24 -0.10 -18.85 -7.64
CA MET A 24 -0.04 -17.45 -7.24
C MET A 24 -0.58 -16.51 -8.32
N PHE A 25 -0.25 -16.79 -9.58
CA PHE A 25 -0.59 -15.92 -10.71
C PHE A 25 -1.62 -16.58 -11.65
N ALA A 26 -2.60 -15.81 -12.11
CA ALA A 26 -3.59 -16.27 -13.07
C ALA A 26 -3.16 -15.93 -14.51
N GLY A 27 -3.32 -16.90 -15.43
CA GLY A 27 -3.09 -16.68 -16.85
C GLY A 27 -1.61 -16.54 -17.26
N VAL A 28 -0.72 -17.24 -16.55
CA VAL A 28 0.73 -17.21 -16.82
C VAL A 28 1.03 -17.69 -18.24
N ARG A 29 1.83 -16.91 -18.96
CA ARG A 29 2.32 -17.24 -20.31
C ARG A 29 3.75 -16.74 -20.49
N SER A 30 4.56 -17.50 -21.21
CA SER A 30 5.89 -17.04 -21.62
C SER A 30 5.83 -16.43 -23.02
N ILE A 31 6.45 -15.27 -23.20
CA ILE A 31 6.59 -14.60 -24.49
C ILE A 31 8.08 -14.50 -24.82
N GLU A 32 8.45 -14.98 -26.01
CA GLU A 32 9.77 -14.71 -26.57
C GLU A 32 9.81 -13.26 -27.07
N ALA A 33 10.57 -12.39 -26.40
CA ALA A 33 10.80 -11.04 -26.90
C ALA A 33 11.85 -11.05 -28.02
N ASP A 34 11.71 -10.13 -28.98
CA ASP A 34 12.72 -9.90 -30.02
C ASP A 34 14.07 -9.56 -29.37
N GLY A 35 15.02 -10.51 -29.44
CA GLY A 35 16.33 -10.40 -28.76
C GLY A 35 16.65 -11.53 -27.78
N GLY A 36 15.72 -12.47 -27.55
CA GLY A 36 15.99 -13.71 -26.81
C GLY A 36 15.83 -13.63 -25.29
N GLN A 37 15.33 -12.53 -24.74
CA GLN A 37 14.84 -12.50 -23.35
C GLN A 37 13.40 -13.02 -23.30
N SER A 38 13.19 -14.15 -22.64
CA SER A 38 11.83 -14.60 -22.31
C SER A 38 11.27 -13.70 -21.20
N VAL A 39 10.16 -13.01 -21.48
CA VAL A 39 9.37 -12.32 -20.45
C VAL A 39 8.20 -13.23 -20.08
N ILE A 40 7.86 -13.28 -18.80
CA ILE A 40 6.70 -14.01 -18.32
C ILE A 40 5.60 -12.99 -18.10
N GLU A 41 4.44 -13.20 -18.67
CA GLU A 41 3.27 -12.38 -18.43
C GLU A 41 2.22 -13.14 -17.64
N PHE A 42 1.43 -12.41 -16.85
CA PHE A 42 0.25 -12.93 -16.19
C PHE A 42 -0.84 -11.85 -16.17
N ASN A 43 -2.10 -12.25 -16.00
CA ASN A 43 -3.20 -11.31 -16.04
C ASN A 43 -3.34 -10.58 -14.68
N GLN A 44 -3.43 -11.34 -13.60
CA GLN A 44 -3.64 -10.85 -12.23
C GLN A 44 -3.16 -11.87 -11.19
N LEU A 45 -3.10 -11.48 -9.92
CA LEU A 45 -2.98 -12.45 -8.82
C LEU A 45 -4.23 -13.31 -8.74
N GLN A 46 -4.09 -14.56 -8.31
CA GLN A 46 -5.26 -15.37 -7.99
C GLN A 46 -6.05 -14.72 -6.83
N PRO A 47 -7.39 -14.67 -6.88
CA PRO A 47 -8.20 -13.94 -5.90
C PRO A 47 -7.90 -14.31 -4.43
N ASP A 48 -7.63 -15.59 -4.17
CA ASP A 48 -7.44 -16.10 -2.81
C ASP A 48 -6.05 -15.78 -2.22
N VAL A 49 -5.08 -15.36 -3.04
CA VAL A 49 -3.69 -15.10 -2.60
C VAL A 49 -3.65 -14.02 -1.52
N MET A 50 -4.48 -12.98 -1.66
CA MET A 50 -4.53 -11.88 -0.70
C MET A 50 -5.41 -12.17 0.53
N ASP A 51 -6.01 -13.35 0.61
CA ASP A 51 -6.84 -13.82 1.72
C ASP A 51 -6.19 -14.98 2.51
N MET A 52 -5.02 -15.44 2.05
CA MET A 52 -4.19 -16.45 2.71
C MET A 52 -3.86 -16.07 4.17
N GLN A 53 -3.62 -17.09 4.99
CA GLN A 53 -3.19 -16.97 6.38
C GLN A 53 -1.70 -17.26 6.55
N PRO A 54 -1.03 -16.65 7.55
CA PRO A 54 0.39 -16.92 7.83
C PRO A 54 0.71 -18.42 7.93
N GLY A 55 1.76 -18.85 7.24
CA GLY A 55 2.20 -20.24 7.15
C GLY A 55 1.60 -21.04 5.98
N GLU A 56 0.57 -20.52 5.30
CA GLU A 56 0.05 -21.12 4.07
C GLU A 56 1.03 -20.95 2.91
N ARG A 57 0.92 -21.85 1.92
CA ARG A 57 1.81 -21.93 0.77
C ARG A 57 1.04 -21.83 -0.52
N VAL A 58 1.73 -21.35 -1.55
CA VAL A 58 1.19 -21.18 -2.90
C VAL A 58 2.30 -21.38 -3.93
N ASP A 59 2.01 -22.03 -5.05
CA ASP A 59 2.97 -22.21 -6.16
C ASP A 59 3.23 -20.87 -6.86
N LEU A 60 4.49 -20.51 -7.08
CA LEU A 60 4.83 -19.32 -7.88
C LEU A 60 4.45 -19.49 -9.35
N ASN A 61 4.24 -20.71 -9.83
CA ASN A 61 3.72 -21.09 -11.14
C ASN A 61 4.37 -20.42 -12.38
N PHE A 62 5.58 -19.86 -12.22
CA PHE A 62 6.41 -19.34 -13.30
C PHE A 62 7.91 -19.73 -13.21
N ALA A 63 8.39 -20.10 -12.02
CA ALA A 63 9.81 -20.35 -11.73
C ALA A 63 10.09 -21.80 -11.30
N GLY A 64 9.67 -22.78 -12.12
CA GLY A 64 9.72 -24.20 -11.75
C GLY A 64 8.83 -24.53 -10.55
N ASP A 65 9.14 -25.62 -9.84
CA ASP A 65 8.37 -26.11 -8.68
C ASP A 65 8.68 -25.32 -7.39
N LEU A 66 8.69 -23.98 -7.44
CA LEU A 66 8.94 -23.12 -6.29
C LEU A 66 7.63 -22.69 -5.62
N GLU A 67 7.48 -23.04 -4.35
CA GLU A 67 6.39 -22.53 -3.50
C GLU A 67 6.85 -21.31 -2.69
N ALA A 68 5.95 -20.36 -2.47
CA ALA A 68 6.12 -19.28 -1.50
C ALA A 68 5.27 -19.55 -0.25
N GLU A 69 5.82 -19.28 0.93
CA GLU A 69 5.14 -19.36 2.22
C GLU A 69 4.82 -17.95 2.73
N LEU A 70 3.56 -17.71 3.09
CA LEU A 70 3.09 -16.41 3.57
C LEU A 70 3.57 -16.15 5.00
N ASP A 71 4.17 -14.99 5.25
CA ASP A 71 4.44 -14.51 6.61
C ASP A 71 3.33 -13.56 7.10
N ARG A 72 2.91 -12.60 6.27
CA ARG A 72 1.80 -11.68 6.60
C ARG A 72 1.23 -10.95 5.40
N ILE A 73 -0.01 -10.52 5.53
CA ILE A 73 -0.66 -9.56 4.62
C ILE A 73 -0.89 -8.26 5.39
N THR A 74 -0.53 -7.13 4.80
CA THR A 74 -0.75 -5.80 5.38
C THR A 74 -1.57 -4.93 4.45
N VAL A 75 -2.46 -4.10 5.02
CA VAL A 75 -3.22 -3.09 4.27
C VAL A 75 -2.71 -1.71 4.63
N GLY A 76 -2.18 -1.00 3.65
CA GLY A 76 -1.69 0.36 3.78
C GLY A 76 -2.84 1.37 3.85
N ASN A 77 -2.58 2.50 4.50
CA ASN A 77 -3.57 3.55 4.72
C ASN A 77 -4.14 4.15 3.42
N LEU A 78 -3.42 4.05 2.31
CA LEU A 78 -3.80 4.56 0.99
C LEU A 78 -4.18 3.45 -0.01
N GLY A 79 -4.53 2.26 0.49
CA GLY A 79 -5.21 1.23 -0.28
C GLY A 79 -4.36 0.12 -0.86
N ALA A 80 -3.05 0.13 -0.64
CA ALA A 80 -2.22 -1.02 -0.98
C ALA A 80 -2.52 -2.22 -0.09
N ARG A 81 -2.68 -3.40 -0.68
CA ARG A 81 -2.55 -4.69 0.02
C ARG A 81 -1.17 -5.25 -0.30
N THR A 82 -0.39 -5.58 0.71
CA THR A 82 0.95 -6.16 0.53
C THR A 82 1.00 -7.56 1.10
N TRP A 83 1.32 -8.52 0.25
CA TRP A 83 1.65 -9.90 0.58
C TRP A 83 3.15 -9.99 0.85
N VAL A 84 3.54 -10.44 2.04
CA VAL A 84 4.94 -10.61 2.44
C VAL A 84 5.17 -12.05 2.85
N GLY A 85 6.13 -12.69 2.21
CA GLY A 85 6.53 -14.06 2.51
C GLY A 85 7.96 -14.33 2.09
N ARG A 86 8.24 -15.61 1.82
CA ARG A 86 9.55 -16.12 1.41
C ARG A 86 9.38 -17.43 0.65
N ILE A 87 10.40 -17.87 -0.08
CA ILE A 87 10.39 -19.20 -0.70
C ILE A 87 10.29 -20.26 0.40
N ALA A 88 9.39 -21.22 0.24
CA ALA A 88 9.11 -22.25 1.23
C ALA A 88 10.38 -23.05 1.56
N GLY A 89 10.63 -23.26 2.86
CA GLY A 89 11.83 -23.94 3.34
C GLY A 89 13.14 -23.13 3.22
N GLN A 90 13.09 -21.90 2.73
CA GLN A 90 14.22 -20.97 2.73
C GLN A 90 14.06 -19.89 3.81
N ASP A 91 15.11 -19.09 4.00
CA ASP A 91 15.12 -17.97 4.94
C ASP A 91 14.75 -16.64 4.26
N ILE A 92 14.82 -15.54 5.01
CA ILE A 92 14.42 -14.21 4.55
C ILE A 92 15.24 -13.69 3.36
N ARG A 93 16.38 -14.28 2.98
CA ARG A 93 17.08 -13.91 1.74
C ARG A 93 16.20 -14.15 0.50
N SER A 94 15.24 -15.05 0.62
CA SER A 94 14.30 -15.42 -0.44
C SER A 94 12.98 -14.65 -0.36
N ARG A 95 13.00 -13.41 0.14
CA ARG A 95 11.79 -12.58 0.30
C ARG A 95 10.96 -12.51 -0.97
N VAL A 96 9.66 -12.70 -0.79
CA VAL A 96 8.61 -12.45 -1.77
C VAL A 96 7.73 -11.34 -1.22
N ILE A 97 7.71 -10.20 -1.90
CA ILE A 97 6.94 -9.03 -1.48
C ILE A 97 6.15 -8.55 -2.70
N LEU A 98 4.84 -8.62 -2.61
CA LEU A 98 3.91 -8.20 -3.67
C LEU A 98 2.96 -7.15 -3.10
N THR A 99 2.80 -6.04 -3.79
CA THR A 99 1.84 -4.99 -3.45
C THR A 99 0.83 -4.84 -4.56
N GLU A 100 -0.43 -5.06 -4.24
CA GLU A 100 -1.59 -4.83 -5.10
C GLU A 100 -2.26 -3.50 -4.74
N THR A 101 -2.59 -2.69 -5.74
CA THR A 101 -3.39 -1.47 -5.58
C THR A 101 -4.17 -1.21 -6.86
N ASN A 102 -5.49 -1.01 -6.76
CA ASN A 102 -6.36 -0.72 -7.91
C ASN A 102 -6.19 -1.73 -9.06
N GLY A 103 -5.94 -3.01 -8.76
CA GLY A 103 -5.68 -4.07 -9.74
C GLY A 103 -4.25 -4.15 -10.29
N PHE A 104 -3.38 -3.21 -9.95
CA PHE A 104 -1.97 -3.25 -10.35
C PHE A 104 -1.11 -3.92 -9.29
N VAL A 105 -0.23 -4.81 -9.72
CA VAL A 105 0.70 -5.55 -8.88
C VAL A 105 2.12 -5.10 -9.17
N PHE A 106 2.81 -4.68 -8.12
CA PHE A 106 4.26 -4.49 -8.10
C PHE A 106 4.87 -5.48 -7.14
N GLY A 107 6.06 -6.01 -7.44
CA GLY A 107 6.64 -7.00 -6.57
C GLY A 107 8.09 -7.30 -6.80
N GLN A 108 8.69 -7.92 -5.80
CA GLN A 108 10.02 -8.50 -5.87
C GLN A 108 10.01 -9.91 -5.28
N ILE A 109 10.55 -10.86 -6.03
CA ILE A 109 10.71 -12.27 -5.64
C ILE A 109 12.20 -12.59 -5.69
N ASN A 110 12.79 -12.80 -4.52
CA ASN A 110 14.20 -13.17 -4.41
C ASN A 110 14.32 -14.69 -4.41
N THR A 111 15.08 -15.19 -5.38
CA THR A 111 15.29 -16.62 -5.62
C THR A 111 16.80 -16.89 -5.69
N PRO A 112 17.25 -18.16 -5.57
CA PRO A 112 18.67 -18.48 -5.69
C PRO A 112 19.31 -18.09 -7.03
N ASP A 113 18.53 -18.02 -8.11
CA ASP A 113 18.97 -17.63 -9.45
C ASP A 113 18.92 -16.12 -9.69
N GLY A 114 18.30 -15.35 -8.80
CA GLY A 114 18.31 -13.89 -8.85
C GLY A 114 17.04 -13.24 -8.32
N THR A 115 16.93 -11.95 -8.58
CA THR A 115 15.78 -11.13 -8.19
C THR A 115 14.84 -10.96 -9.37
N TRP A 116 13.65 -11.52 -9.26
CA TRP A 116 12.56 -11.34 -10.21
C TRP A 116 11.72 -10.13 -9.79
N ASN A 117 11.44 -9.26 -10.75
CA ASN A 117 10.63 -8.06 -10.56
C ASN A 117 9.28 -8.27 -11.21
N ILE A 118 8.24 -7.79 -10.55
CA ILE A 118 6.87 -7.78 -11.04
C ILE A 118 6.45 -6.34 -11.23
N VAL A 119 6.01 -6.03 -12.44
CA VAL A 119 5.40 -4.73 -12.75
C VAL A 119 4.22 -4.92 -13.70
N PRO A 120 3.30 -3.95 -13.76
CA PRO A 120 2.28 -3.96 -14.79
C PRO A 120 2.89 -3.90 -16.20
N ALA A 121 2.31 -4.64 -17.15
CA ALA A 121 2.85 -4.81 -18.49
C ALA A 121 2.27 -3.80 -19.49
N VAL A 122 3.02 -3.57 -20.58
CA VAL A 122 2.60 -2.65 -21.63
C VAL A 122 1.50 -3.30 -22.46
N GLY A 123 0.26 -2.81 -22.35
CA GLY A 123 -0.89 -3.33 -23.12
C GLY A 123 -1.83 -4.30 -22.41
N GLY A 124 -1.64 -4.59 -21.13
CA GLY A 124 -2.58 -5.41 -20.34
C GLY A 124 -1.84 -6.29 -19.33
N GLY A 125 -2.46 -6.56 -18.18
CA GLY A 125 -1.90 -7.46 -17.16
C GLY A 125 -0.54 -7.03 -16.62
N HIS A 126 0.34 -8.00 -16.39
CA HIS A 126 1.58 -7.86 -15.65
C HIS A 126 2.72 -8.67 -16.26
N GLN A 127 3.95 -8.25 -16.00
CA GLN A 127 5.16 -8.95 -16.41
C GLN A 127 6.04 -9.30 -15.20
N ILE A 128 6.67 -10.47 -15.28
CA ILE A 128 7.67 -10.98 -14.36
C ILE A 128 8.97 -11.14 -15.14
N PHE A 129 10.03 -10.50 -14.66
CA PHE A 129 11.31 -10.50 -15.36
C PHE A 129 12.49 -10.28 -14.42
N GLN A 130 13.66 -10.75 -14.83
CA GLN A 130 14.94 -10.30 -14.27
C GLN A 130 15.53 -9.24 -15.19
N HIS A 131 16.24 -8.27 -14.62
CA HIS A 131 16.97 -7.30 -15.42
C HIS A 131 17.99 -8.01 -16.34
N HIS A 132 18.24 -7.44 -17.52
CA HIS A 132 19.20 -8.01 -18.47
C HIS A 132 20.59 -8.17 -17.81
N PRO A 133 21.37 -9.22 -18.11
CA PRO A 133 22.70 -9.41 -17.51
C PRO A 133 23.66 -8.21 -17.71
N ASP A 134 23.54 -7.53 -18.85
CA ASP A 134 24.27 -6.29 -19.16
C ASP A 134 23.63 -5.01 -18.57
N ALA A 135 22.54 -5.12 -17.82
CA ALA A 135 21.95 -3.98 -17.14
C ALA A 135 22.85 -3.55 -15.98
N THR A 136 23.07 -2.25 -15.86
CA THR A 136 24.01 -1.68 -14.89
C THR A 136 23.24 -0.89 -13.84
N VAL A 137 23.52 -1.17 -12.57
CA VAL A 137 23.18 -0.25 -11.49
C VAL A 137 24.31 0.78 -11.38
N PRO A 138 24.07 2.05 -11.72
CA PRO A 138 25.07 3.10 -11.53
C PRO A 138 25.43 3.26 -10.04
N GLU A 139 26.72 3.32 -9.74
CA GLU A 139 27.25 3.50 -8.38
C GLU A 139 28.00 4.82 -8.34
N TRP A 140 27.42 5.85 -7.73
CA TRP A 140 27.99 7.21 -7.73
C TRP A 140 28.93 7.49 -6.56
N GLY A 141 29.04 6.55 -5.62
CA GLY A 141 29.98 6.58 -4.51
C GLY A 141 29.46 7.32 -3.28
N ASP A 142 28.95 8.55 -3.44
CA ASP A 142 28.44 9.37 -2.33
C ASP A 142 27.16 10.15 -2.71
N ASP A 143 26.01 9.60 -2.34
CA ASP A 143 24.66 10.19 -2.37
C ASP A 143 24.14 10.59 -0.98
N GLY A 144 25.00 10.55 0.05
CA GLY A 144 24.69 11.00 1.40
C GLY A 144 25.34 12.34 1.72
N ILE A 145 24.54 13.36 2.05
CA ILE A 145 25.06 14.69 2.42
C ILE A 145 25.07 14.84 3.95
N GLU A 146 26.24 14.97 4.55
CA GLU A 146 26.37 15.29 5.97
C GLU A 146 25.81 16.70 6.25
N THR A 147 24.92 16.81 7.24
CA THR A 147 24.34 18.10 7.62
C THR A 147 25.25 18.96 8.49
N GLY A 148 26.28 18.36 9.09
CA GLY A 148 27.01 18.93 10.22
C GLY A 148 26.12 19.11 11.47
N TRP A 149 26.64 19.81 12.47
CA TRP A 149 25.89 20.10 13.71
C TRP A 149 24.82 21.14 13.47
N ILE A 150 23.55 20.76 13.70
CA ILE A 150 22.39 21.64 13.62
C ILE A 150 21.88 21.92 15.04
N PRO A 151 21.84 23.20 15.49
CA PRO A 151 21.24 23.56 16.76
C PRO A 151 19.76 23.15 16.83
N GLY A 152 19.34 22.57 17.94
CA GLY A 152 17.96 22.18 18.19
C GLY A 152 17.82 21.52 19.55
N ASP A 153 16.58 21.36 20.01
CA ASP A 153 16.30 20.58 21.21
C ASP A 153 16.62 19.10 20.93
N VAL A 154 17.27 18.43 21.87
CA VAL A 154 17.46 16.98 21.78
C VAL A 154 16.07 16.35 21.79
N ILE A 155 15.72 15.69 20.69
CA ILE A 155 14.54 14.84 20.65
C ILE A 155 14.97 13.51 21.25
N GLU A 156 14.40 13.16 22.39
CA GLU A 156 14.44 11.79 22.86
C GLU A 156 13.06 11.19 22.61
N HIS A 157 12.97 10.21 21.72
CA HIS A 157 11.82 9.31 21.72
C HIS A 157 11.69 8.75 23.15
N SER A 158 10.50 8.90 23.76
CA SER A 158 10.23 8.73 25.20
C SER A 158 11.12 7.66 25.83
N PRO A 159 11.76 7.92 26.98
CA PRO A 159 12.70 6.96 27.55
C PRO A 159 11.97 5.64 27.78
N LEU A 160 12.48 4.56 27.17
CA LEU A 160 12.30 3.23 27.72
C LEU A 160 12.59 3.37 29.22
N THR A 161 11.64 2.97 30.07
CA THR A 161 11.81 3.03 31.52
C THR A 161 13.21 2.52 31.89
N ALA A 162 13.91 3.26 32.75
CA ALA A 162 15.35 3.20 33.03
C ALA A 162 15.92 1.86 33.60
N GLU A 163 15.36 0.71 33.22
CA GLU A 163 15.89 -0.63 33.46
C GLU A 163 15.97 -1.47 32.17
N ASP A 164 16.36 -0.90 31.02
CA ASP A 164 16.78 -1.72 29.86
C ASP A 164 18.29 -1.56 29.60
N PRO A 165 19.13 -2.54 30.02
CA PRO A 165 20.58 -2.47 29.87
C PRO A 165 21.11 -2.65 28.44
N SER A 166 20.30 -2.71 27.38
CA SER A 166 20.87 -2.82 26.03
C SER A 166 19.99 -2.26 24.90
N THR A 167 20.10 -0.96 24.62
CA THR A 167 19.67 -0.34 23.35
C THR A 167 20.31 -0.97 22.10
N GLY A 168 21.31 -1.84 22.29
CA GLY A 168 21.94 -2.66 21.25
C GLY A 168 21.26 -3.99 20.95
N GLN A 169 20.27 -4.46 21.71
CA GLN A 169 19.60 -5.75 21.45
C GLN A 169 18.40 -5.64 20.51
N ALA A 170 17.97 -6.78 19.98
CA ALA A 170 16.74 -6.92 19.22
C ALA A 170 15.52 -6.44 20.00
N VAL A 171 14.61 -5.77 19.30
CA VAL A 171 13.42 -5.16 19.90
C VAL A 171 12.16 -5.55 19.14
N ALA A 172 11.01 -5.44 19.80
CA ALA A 172 9.74 -5.78 19.17
C ALA A 172 9.49 -4.88 17.93
N VAL A 173 8.94 -5.47 16.88
CA VAL A 173 8.59 -4.75 15.64
C VAL A 173 7.67 -3.56 15.95
N GLY A 174 8.10 -2.35 15.60
CA GLY A 174 7.37 -1.10 15.83
C GLY A 174 7.50 -0.51 17.24
N SER A 175 8.31 -1.09 18.13
CA SER A 175 8.55 -0.53 19.46
C SER A 175 9.28 0.83 19.44
N ASN A 176 9.98 1.14 18.34
CA ASN A 176 10.69 2.39 18.11
C ASN A 176 9.90 3.36 17.20
N GLY A 177 8.58 3.20 17.14
CA GLY A 177 7.71 4.08 16.39
C GLY A 177 7.56 3.73 14.91
N THR A 178 6.86 4.61 14.19
CA THR A 178 6.60 4.51 12.75
C THR A 178 7.00 5.80 12.08
N ILE A 179 7.87 5.73 11.08
CA ILE A 179 8.25 6.86 10.25
C ILE A 179 7.08 7.18 9.32
N ASP A 180 6.47 8.35 9.52
CA ASP A 180 5.40 8.85 8.66
C ASP A 180 5.99 9.61 7.46
N ILE A 181 5.74 9.11 6.24
CA ILE A 181 6.36 9.62 5.01
C ILE A 181 5.31 10.34 4.15
N ALA A 182 5.64 11.54 3.69
CA ALA A 182 4.95 12.22 2.61
C ALA A 182 5.74 12.05 1.30
N ALA A 183 5.17 11.33 0.34
CA ALA A 183 5.79 11.11 -0.96
C ALA A 183 5.10 11.96 -2.04
N TYR A 184 5.92 12.54 -2.90
CA TYR A 184 5.52 13.30 -4.06
C TYR A 184 6.05 12.62 -5.32
N TYR A 185 5.19 12.41 -6.31
CA TYR A 185 5.61 11.84 -7.59
C TYR A 185 5.48 12.89 -8.70
N THR A 186 6.45 12.92 -9.60
CA THR A 186 6.49 13.93 -10.67
C THR A 186 5.77 13.49 -11.94
N GLN A 187 5.72 14.35 -12.95
CA GLN A 187 5.08 14.05 -14.23
C GLN A 187 5.71 12.84 -14.92
N SER A 188 7.03 12.66 -14.83
CA SER A 188 7.69 11.49 -15.42
C SER A 188 7.21 10.15 -14.85
N MET A 189 6.79 10.11 -13.58
CA MET A 189 6.18 8.93 -12.96
C MET A 189 4.73 8.70 -13.44
N VAL A 190 3.97 9.77 -13.68
CA VAL A 190 2.62 9.66 -14.27
C VAL A 190 2.72 9.16 -15.70
N ASP A 191 3.67 9.66 -16.48
CA ASP A 191 3.88 9.23 -17.86
C ASP A 191 4.24 7.74 -17.92
N LEU A 192 5.09 7.28 -17.00
CA LEU A 192 5.52 5.87 -16.91
C LEU A 192 4.40 4.95 -16.41
N TRP A 193 3.83 5.25 -15.24
CA TRP A 193 2.96 4.31 -14.51
C TRP A 193 1.47 4.64 -14.60
N GLY A 194 1.10 5.86 -14.97
CA GLY A 194 -0.29 6.32 -14.99
C GLY A 194 -0.98 6.06 -13.65
N LEU A 195 -2.10 5.32 -13.69
CA LEU A 195 -2.90 4.95 -12.52
C LEU A 195 -2.18 3.96 -11.58
N ALA A 196 -1.14 3.28 -12.06
CA ALA A 196 -0.34 2.36 -11.26
C ALA A 196 0.69 3.07 -10.36
N VAL A 197 0.90 4.38 -10.52
CA VAL A 197 1.91 5.15 -9.75
C VAL A 197 1.74 5.02 -8.24
N GLY A 198 0.48 4.99 -7.76
CA GLY A 198 0.21 4.81 -6.34
C GLY A 198 0.56 3.41 -5.82
N GLY A 199 0.43 2.38 -6.65
CA GLY A 199 0.89 1.03 -6.35
C GLY A 199 2.42 0.96 -6.28
N ARG A 200 3.12 1.60 -7.23
CA ARG A 200 4.59 1.63 -7.25
C ARG A 200 5.17 2.29 -5.99
N VAL A 201 4.67 3.47 -5.61
CA VAL A 201 5.18 4.16 -4.42
C VAL A 201 4.86 3.38 -3.14
N GLN A 202 3.66 2.80 -3.01
CA GLN A 202 3.33 1.97 -1.85
C GLN A 202 4.17 0.68 -1.78
N PHE A 203 4.55 0.11 -2.93
CA PHE A 203 5.50 -1.00 -2.99
C PHE A 203 6.89 -0.61 -2.47
N LEU A 204 7.43 0.55 -2.87
CA LEU A 204 8.72 1.04 -2.36
C LEU A 204 8.69 1.28 -0.84
N VAL A 205 7.58 1.80 -0.31
CA VAL A 205 7.39 1.96 1.14
C VAL A 205 7.27 0.60 1.84
N ALA A 206 6.61 -0.38 1.23
CA ALA A 206 6.53 -1.74 1.78
C ALA A 206 7.90 -2.43 1.84
N LEU A 207 8.77 -2.21 0.85
CA LEU A 207 10.15 -2.69 0.88
C LEU A 207 10.95 -2.05 2.01
N LEU A 208 10.82 -0.73 2.22
CA LEU A 208 11.44 -0.05 3.36
C LEU A 208 10.93 -0.59 4.70
N ASP A 209 9.62 -0.74 4.86
CA ASP A 209 9.01 -1.26 6.08
C ASP A 209 9.51 -2.69 6.37
N GLN A 210 9.59 -3.52 5.33
CA GLN A 210 10.12 -4.88 5.46
C GLN A 210 11.63 -4.89 5.76
N ALA A 211 12.41 -3.98 5.17
CA ALA A 211 13.83 -3.85 5.49
C ALA A 211 14.05 -3.48 6.97
N HIS A 212 13.23 -2.60 7.55
CA HIS A 212 13.30 -2.31 8.98
C HIS A 212 12.98 -3.53 9.87
N ILE A 213 11.98 -4.32 9.49
CA ILE A 213 11.60 -5.55 10.21
C ILE A 213 12.72 -6.59 10.12
N ASP A 214 13.20 -6.89 8.90
CA ASP A 214 14.22 -7.91 8.66
C ASP A 214 15.60 -7.52 9.20
N SER A 215 15.84 -6.22 9.45
CA SER A 215 17.07 -5.74 10.09
C SER A 215 16.94 -5.57 11.60
N ASP A 216 15.74 -5.79 12.16
CA ASP A 216 15.46 -5.68 13.59
C ASP A 216 15.74 -4.25 14.14
N THR A 217 15.33 -3.22 13.40
CA THR A 217 15.48 -1.82 13.84
C THR A 217 14.47 -1.40 14.92
N GLY A 218 13.41 -2.18 15.11
CA GLY A 218 12.25 -1.82 15.92
C GLY A 218 11.34 -0.76 15.32
N MET A 219 11.66 -0.22 14.14
CA MET A 219 10.88 0.83 13.49
C MET A 219 9.94 0.26 12.43
N ARG A 220 8.96 1.05 12.02
CA ARG A 220 8.06 0.81 10.87
C ARG A 220 8.08 2.00 9.92
N ALA A 221 7.60 1.82 8.70
CA ALA A 221 7.39 2.92 7.76
C ALA A 221 5.93 2.98 7.30
N ARG A 222 5.39 4.19 7.12
CA ARG A 222 4.01 4.40 6.70
C ARG A 222 3.87 5.59 5.78
N LEU A 223 3.22 5.38 4.64
CA LEU A 223 2.84 6.45 3.73
C LEU A 223 1.62 7.20 4.27
N VAL A 224 1.76 8.50 4.55
CA VAL A 224 0.67 9.35 5.07
C VAL A 224 0.18 10.39 4.08
N ASN A 225 0.96 10.66 3.04
CA ASN A 225 0.58 11.50 1.91
C ASN A 225 1.23 10.95 0.63
N LEU A 226 0.45 10.91 -0.45
CA LEU A 226 0.91 10.59 -1.79
C LEU A 226 0.33 11.63 -2.74
N GLU A 227 1.15 12.44 -3.41
CA GLU A 227 0.62 13.56 -4.19
C GLU A 227 1.44 13.82 -5.46
N PHE A 228 0.74 14.20 -6.53
CA PHE A 228 1.39 14.66 -7.75
C PHE A 228 2.08 16.01 -7.51
N LEU A 229 3.31 16.13 -7.97
CA LEU A 229 4.10 17.36 -7.92
C LEU A 229 4.53 17.77 -9.32
N ALA A 230 4.09 18.96 -9.73
CA ALA A 230 4.54 19.59 -10.97
C ALA A 230 5.94 20.21 -10.78
N ALA A 231 6.96 19.35 -10.58
CA ALA A 231 8.36 19.74 -10.49
C ALA A 231 9.04 19.84 -11.87
N ASP A 232 10.11 20.61 -11.95
CA ASP A 232 11.03 20.58 -13.09
C ASP A 232 11.88 19.30 -13.04
N GLU A 233 11.94 18.59 -14.16
CA GLU A 233 12.66 17.32 -14.33
C GLU A 233 14.11 17.53 -14.82
N ALA A 234 14.48 18.75 -15.22
CA ALA A 234 15.81 19.05 -15.74
C ALA A 234 16.92 19.08 -14.66
N PRO A 235 16.69 19.60 -13.44
CA PRO A 235 17.72 19.64 -12.40
C PRO A 235 18.18 18.25 -11.94
N SER A 236 19.44 18.15 -11.51
CA SER A 236 20.00 16.95 -10.88
C SER A 236 19.30 16.62 -9.56
N ASN A 237 19.46 15.39 -9.08
CA ASN A 237 18.86 14.98 -7.80
C ASN A 237 19.35 15.88 -6.67
N SER A 238 20.65 16.23 -6.65
CA SER A 238 21.23 17.11 -5.62
C SER A 238 20.67 18.53 -5.66
N ASN A 239 20.44 19.08 -6.85
CA ASN A 239 19.83 20.41 -6.98
C ASN A 239 18.37 20.40 -6.52
N THR A 240 17.61 19.38 -6.93
CA THR A 240 16.23 19.18 -6.47
C THR A 240 16.16 18.96 -4.95
N LEU A 241 17.12 18.23 -4.36
CA LEU A 241 17.20 18.03 -2.91
C LEU A 241 17.47 19.34 -2.17
N GLY A 242 18.40 20.16 -2.68
CA GLY A 242 18.68 21.49 -2.12
C GLY A 242 17.44 22.38 -2.13
N ASP A 243 16.74 22.46 -3.27
CA ASP A 243 15.48 23.21 -3.37
C ASP A 243 14.39 22.65 -2.43
N LEU A 244 14.36 21.32 -2.25
CA LEU A 244 13.42 20.66 -1.37
C LEU A 244 13.71 20.99 0.11
N GLN A 245 14.98 21.02 0.51
CA GLN A 245 15.38 21.43 1.86
C GLN A 245 15.13 22.91 2.11
N ASP A 246 15.46 23.78 1.15
CA ASP A 246 15.13 25.21 1.20
C ASP A 246 13.61 25.42 1.40
N GLY A 247 12.79 24.73 0.60
CA GLY A 247 11.34 24.84 0.67
C GLY A 247 10.71 24.22 1.93
N VAL A 248 11.02 22.96 2.22
CA VAL A 248 10.40 22.19 3.31
C VAL A 248 11.02 22.54 4.66
N GLY A 249 12.33 22.70 4.73
CA GLY A 249 13.06 23.04 5.95
C GLY A 249 13.01 24.53 6.24
N ASP A 250 13.58 25.33 5.34
CA ASP A 250 13.86 26.75 5.60
C ASP A 250 12.73 27.70 5.19
N ASN A 251 11.71 27.18 4.51
CA ASN A 251 10.58 27.93 3.97
C ASN A 251 11.02 29.07 3.02
N THR A 252 12.05 28.81 2.23
CA THR A 252 12.59 29.69 1.20
C THR A 252 12.35 29.10 -0.19
N VAL A 253 12.49 29.93 -1.24
CA VAL A 253 12.51 29.41 -2.61
C VAL A 253 13.88 28.78 -2.83
N GLY A 254 13.90 27.60 -3.46
CA GLY A 254 15.13 26.85 -3.70
C GLY A 254 16.15 27.65 -4.49
N ALA A 255 17.42 27.52 -4.12
CA ALA A 255 18.53 28.18 -4.78
C ALA A 255 18.65 27.85 -6.29
N ASN A 256 18.10 26.70 -6.72
CA ASN A 256 18.09 26.25 -8.11
C ASN A 256 16.75 26.56 -8.83
N GLY A 257 15.87 27.31 -8.19
CA GLY A 257 14.70 27.94 -8.82
C GLY A 257 13.37 27.24 -8.61
N GLN A 258 13.33 26.06 -7.98
CA GLN A 258 12.06 25.40 -7.64
C GLN A 258 11.52 25.88 -6.29
N ASP A 259 10.20 26.13 -6.21
CA ASP A 259 9.53 26.55 -4.99
C ASP A 259 8.74 25.40 -4.37
N PHE A 260 9.31 24.79 -3.33
CA PHE A 260 8.68 23.69 -2.61
C PHE A 260 8.11 24.09 -1.24
N ARG A 261 7.92 25.39 -0.95
CA ARG A 261 7.38 25.85 0.35
C ARG A 261 6.00 25.31 0.68
N ALA A 262 5.17 25.03 -0.34
CA ALA A 262 3.87 24.40 -0.15
C ALA A 262 3.97 23.00 0.47
N LEU A 263 5.07 22.27 0.23
CA LEU A 263 5.30 20.94 0.77
C LEU A 263 5.59 20.99 2.28
N ARG A 264 6.16 22.09 2.80
CA ARG A 264 6.29 22.32 4.26
C ARG A 264 4.94 22.28 4.97
N THR A 265 3.97 23.01 4.40
CA THR A 265 2.62 23.08 4.97
C THR A 265 1.96 21.72 4.96
N THR A 266 2.11 20.97 3.87
CA THR A 266 1.59 19.60 3.75
C THR A 266 2.30 18.66 4.72
N ARG A 267 3.62 18.72 4.85
CA ARG A 267 4.38 17.93 5.83
C ARG A 267 3.84 18.12 7.24
N ASP A 268 3.70 19.37 7.68
CA ASP A 268 3.19 19.70 9.01
C ASP A 268 1.75 19.21 9.19
N SER A 269 0.90 19.38 8.16
CA SER A 269 -0.52 19.07 8.26
C SER A 269 -0.88 17.60 8.11
N LYS A 270 0.00 16.82 7.47
CA LYS A 270 -0.07 15.37 7.37
C LYS A 270 0.70 14.70 8.50
N GLY A 271 1.41 15.45 9.32
CA GLY A 271 2.28 14.92 10.37
C GLY A 271 3.32 13.97 9.78
N ALA A 272 3.97 14.37 8.68
CA ALA A 272 4.99 13.56 8.04
C ALA A 272 6.36 13.88 8.64
N ASP A 273 7.03 12.84 9.13
CA ASP A 273 8.39 12.92 9.64
C ASP A 273 9.38 13.16 8.50
N LEU A 274 9.20 12.48 7.37
CA LEU A 274 10.06 12.62 6.19
C LEU A 274 9.27 13.03 4.95
N VAL A 275 9.92 13.78 4.06
CA VAL A 275 9.37 14.18 2.76
C VAL A 275 10.26 13.67 1.63
N THR A 276 9.67 13.12 0.58
CA THR A 276 10.44 12.60 -0.54
C THR A 276 9.81 12.92 -1.89
N ILE A 277 10.65 13.22 -2.88
CA ILE A 277 10.24 13.34 -4.29
C ILE A 277 10.71 12.09 -5.04
N ILE A 278 9.82 11.47 -5.80
CA ILE A 278 10.07 10.30 -6.64
C ILE A 278 9.85 10.66 -8.10
N ARG A 279 10.84 10.39 -8.95
CA ARG A 279 10.84 10.70 -10.38
C ARG A 279 11.43 9.56 -11.22
N HIS A 280 11.05 9.45 -12.49
CA HIS A 280 11.58 8.39 -13.37
C HIS A 280 13.06 8.67 -13.68
N TYR A 281 13.92 7.67 -13.56
CA TYR A 281 15.36 7.83 -13.71
C TYR A 281 15.77 8.35 -15.09
N ASN A 282 16.52 9.47 -15.10
CA ASN A 282 17.15 10.00 -16.28
C ASN A 282 18.66 10.10 -16.06
N ARG A 283 19.42 9.21 -16.70
CA ARG A 283 20.87 9.12 -16.53
C ARG A 283 21.61 10.41 -16.90
N ASN A 284 21.09 11.17 -17.87
CA ASN A 284 21.76 12.35 -18.41
C ASN A 284 21.67 13.57 -17.47
N THR A 285 20.64 13.64 -16.63
CA THR A 285 20.37 14.83 -15.81
C THR A 285 20.43 14.55 -14.31
N HIS A 286 20.00 13.38 -13.84
CA HIS A 286 19.79 13.17 -12.41
C HIS A 286 21.09 13.07 -11.62
N GLY A 287 22.16 12.55 -12.22
CA GLY A 287 23.48 12.45 -11.60
C GLY A 287 23.59 11.43 -10.45
N SER A 288 22.49 10.84 -10.00
CA SER A 288 22.42 9.74 -9.02
C SER A 288 21.10 8.95 -9.14
N CYS A 289 20.94 7.87 -8.37
CA CYS A 289 19.66 7.17 -8.23
C CYS A 289 18.87 7.76 -7.08
N GLY A 290 19.52 8.25 -6.05
CA GLY A 290 18.89 9.07 -5.05
C GLY A 290 19.90 10.00 -4.42
N VAL A 291 19.42 10.86 -3.54
CA VAL A 291 20.26 11.67 -2.67
C VAL A 291 19.45 12.09 -1.46
N ALA A 292 20.09 12.08 -0.29
CA ALA A 292 19.47 12.45 0.97
C ALA A 292 20.50 13.01 1.96
N TYR A 293 20.00 13.70 2.98
CA TYR A 293 20.84 14.14 4.09
C TYR A 293 21.03 13.02 5.13
N VAL A 294 22.27 12.85 5.59
CA VAL A 294 22.64 11.93 6.68
C VAL A 294 22.39 12.61 8.03
N LEU A 295 21.19 12.41 8.60
CA LEU A 295 20.81 13.14 9.82
C LEU A 295 21.68 12.73 11.01
N GLY A 296 22.20 13.74 11.72
CA GLY A 296 23.09 13.52 12.86
C GLY A 296 24.47 12.98 12.48
N GLY A 297 24.78 12.85 11.18
CA GLY A 297 26.08 12.44 10.68
C GLY A 297 27.21 13.29 11.26
N GLY A 298 28.26 12.64 11.79
CA GLY A 298 29.44 13.31 12.38
C GLY A 298 29.20 13.99 13.73
N THR A 299 27.96 14.16 14.16
CA THR A 299 27.58 14.94 15.36
C THR A 299 27.11 14.07 16.51
N GLY A 300 26.56 12.89 16.20
CA GLY A 300 26.13 11.96 17.22
C GLY A 300 24.72 12.19 17.74
N THR A 301 23.87 13.01 17.12
CA THR A 301 22.52 13.25 17.63
C THR A 301 21.58 13.70 16.52
N ILE A 302 20.36 13.17 16.52
CA ILE A 302 19.26 13.69 15.71
C ILE A 302 18.40 14.59 16.61
N THR A 303 18.36 15.89 16.30
CA THR A 303 17.64 16.89 17.10
C THR A 303 16.38 17.36 16.39
N SER A 304 15.56 18.18 17.06
CA SER A 304 14.41 18.82 16.41
C SER A 304 14.82 19.75 15.26
N GLY A 305 16.03 20.30 15.32
CA GLY A 305 16.62 21.08 14.22
C GLY A 305 16.91 20.23 12.98
N SER A 306 17.20 18.93 13.14
CA SER A 306 17.43 18.01 12.03
C SER A 306 16.19 17.81 11.15
N ALA A 307 14.98 18.11 11.66
CA ALA A 307 13.75 17.89 10.92
C ALA A 307 13.74 18.61 9.56
N GLY A 308 14.32 19.81 9.44
CA GLY A 308 14.38 20.55 8.17
C GLY A 308 15.10 19.81 7.04
N PHE A 309 16.02 18.90 7.40
CA PHE A 309 16.83 18.10 6.49
C PHE A 309 16.28 16.68 6.29
N GLY A 310 15.17 16.32 6.94
CA GLY A 310 14.47 15.04 6.76
C GLY A 310 13.76 14.96 5.40
N VAL A 311 14.55 15.08 4.33
CA VAL A 311 14.12 15.11 2.94
C VAL A 311 15.02 14.23 2.07
N SER A 312 14.46 13.68 0.99
CA SER A 312 15.18 12.88 0.00
C SER A 312 14.62 13.07 -1.42
N VAL A 313 15.43 12.78 -2.43
CA VAL A 313 15.00 12.68 -3.83
C VAL A 313 15.39 11.31 -4.35
N ASN A 314 14.43 10.61 -4.95
CA ASN A 314 14.56 9.25 -5.46
C ASN A 314 14.26 9.22 -6.96
N SER A 315 15.20 8.72 -7.73
CA SER A 315 14.99 8.25 -9.10
C SER A 315 14.60 6.78 -9.08
N ASP A 316 13.56 6.46 -9.84
CA ASP A 316 12.98 5.13 -9.90
C ASP A 316 13.11 4.55 -11.31
N TRP A 317 13.23 3.23 -11.40
CA TRP A 317 13.11 2.45 -12.63
C TRP A 317 14.30 2.57 -13.62
N ILE A 318 14.06 2.09 -14.86
CA ILE A 318 15.00 2.06 -15.98
C ILE A 318 15.22 3.47 -16.51
N ASP A 319 16.42 3.74 -17.04
CA ASP A 319 16.75 5.01 -17.68
C ASP A 319 15.76 5.35 -18.80
N VAL A 320 15.13 6.52 -18.71
CA VAL A 320 14.17 7.04 -19.70
C VAL A 320 14.76 7.10 -21.12
N ASN A 321 16.09 7.13 -21.24
CA ASN A 321 16.81 7.20 -22.52
C ASN A 321 17.10 5.83 -23.14
N TRP A 322 16.68 4.73 -22.52
CA TRP A 322 16.92 3.38 -23.05
C TRP A 322 16.14 3.12 -24.34
N SER A 323 16.81 2.56 -25.34
CA SER A 323 16.24 2.25 -26.66
C SER A 323 15.39 0.97 -26.72
N GLY A 324 15.13 0.33 -25.58
CA GLY A 324 14.35 -0.92 -25.48
C GLY A 324 15.09 -2.19 -25.92
N THR A 325 16.38 -2.10 -26.24
CA THR A 325 17.22 -3.24 -26.65
C THR A 325 18.60 -3.19 -26.00
N GLY A 326 19.17 -4.35 -25.68
CA GLY A 326 20.49 -4.47 -25.02
C GLY A 326 20.51 -4.03 -23.55
N GLY A 327 21.71 -3.92 -22.97
CA GLY A 327 21.90 -3.44 -21.61
C GLY A 327 21.46 -1.99 -21.40
N TYR A 328 21.04 -1.67 -20.18
CA TYR A 328 20.53 -0.35 -19.77
C TYR A 328 20.98 0.00 -18.35
N SER A 329 20.92 1.29 -18.00
CA SER A 329 21.08 1.70 -16.61
C SER A 329 19.73 1.81 -15.92
N PHE A 330 19.65 1.48 -14.63
CA PHE A 330 18.41 1.56 -13.87
C PHE A 330 18.69 1.80 -12.38
N CYS A 331 17.69 2.33 -11.68
CA CYS A 331 17.69 2.44 -10.23
C CYS A 331 16.97 1.26 -9.60
N THR A 332 17.61 0.61 -8.64
CA THR A 332 17.06 -0.56 -7.94
C THR A 332 15.91 -0.15 -7.03
N ASP A 333 14.99 -1.05 -6.75
CA ASP A 333 13.89 -0.80 -5.79
C ASP A 333 14.40 -0.40 -4.39
N GLN A 334 15.60 -0.86 -4.02
CA GLN A 334 16.25 -0.55 -2.73
C GLN A 334 16.72 0.91 -2.63
N THR A 335 16.73 1.67 -3.73
CA THR A 335 17.12 3.10 -3.72
C THR A 335 16.27 3.87 -2.72
N PHE A 336 14.96 3.66 -2.71
CA PHE A 336 14.07 4.31 -1.76
C PHE A 336 14.45 4.03 -0.31
N ALA A 337 14.73 2.76 0.02
CA ALA A 337 15.14 2.38 1.36
C ALA A 337 16.55 2.92 1.72
N HIS A 338 17.43 3.06 0.72
CA HIS A 338 18.76 3.64 0.87
C HIS A 338 18.68 5.11 1.28
N GLU A 339 17.91 5.92 0.56
CA GLU A 339 17.80 7.35 0.84
C GLU A 339 17.10 7.64 2.17
N ILE A 340 16.07 6.84 2.52
CA ILE A 340 15.45 6.94 3.84
C ILE A 340 16.41 6.45 4.94
N GLY A 341 17.30 5.50 4.62
CA GLY A 341 18.40 5.10 5.50
C GLY A 341 19.36 6.24 5.82
N HIS A 342 19.72 7.08 4.84
CA HIS A 342 20.46 8.32 5.10
C HIS A 342 19.70 9.25 6.03
N ASN A 343 18.40 9.48 5.78
CA ASN A 343 17.60 10.28 6.71
C ASN A 343 17.55 9.66 8.11
N THR A 344 17.69 8.35 8.25
CA THR A 344 17.80 7.62 9.53
C THR A 344 19.17 7.78 10.22
N GLY A 345 20.12 8.46 9.58
CA GLY A 345 21.47 8.70 10.08
C GLY A 345 22.48 7.62 9.67
N PHE A 346 22.16 6.81 8.67
CA PHE A 346 23.08 5.81 8.16
C PHE A 346 24.02 6.40 7.12
N ALA A 347 25.29 6.04 7.19
CA ALA A 347 26.25 6.27 6.12
C ALA A 347 26.42 5.01 5.27
N HIS A 348 27.09 5.16 4.13
CA HIS A 348 27.44 4.01 3.29
C HIS A 348 28.34 3.01 4.03
N ASN A 349 28.69 1.90 3.39
CA ASN A 349 29.79 1.08 3.87
C ASN A 349 31.10 1.88 3.97
N ARG A 350 31.96 1.49 4.90
CA ARG A 350 33.21 2.19 5.23
C ARG A 350 34.10 2.56 4.04
N ALA A 351 34.14 1.70 3.01
CA ALA A 351 34.98 1.91 1.83
C ALA A 351 34.44 2.99 0.88
N ASN A 352 33.16 3.36 1.02
CA ASN A 352 32.46 4.27 0.12
C ASN A 352 31.89 5.50 0.83
N ALA A 353 31.79 5.50 2.15
CA ALA A 353 31.23 6.62 2.91
C ALA A 353 32.06 7.91 2.74
N GLY A 354 31.47 8.91 2.09
CA GLY A 354 31.95 10.30 2.11
C GLY A 354 31.47 11.10 3.32
N SER A 355 30.34 10.68 3.92
CA SER A 355 29.73 11.26 5.11
C SER A 355 29.88 10.34 6.34
N ALA A 356 29.98 10.94 7.53
CA ALA A 356 29.93 10.17 8.77
C ALA A 356 28.48 9.75 9.11
N GLY A 357 28.31 8.55 9.66
CA GLY A 357 27.01 8.12 10.21
C GLY A 357 26.72 8.80 11.55
N VAL A 358 25.48 8.67 12.03
CA VAL A 358 25.04 9.23 13.34
C VAL A 358 25.74 8.59 14.54
N ARG A 359 26.30 7.40 14.37
CA ARG A 359 27.12 6.70 15.36
C ARG A 359 28.38 6.18 14.68
N PRO A 360 29.49 5.94 15.43
CA PRO A 360 30.69 5.37 14.86
C PRO A 360 30.45 4.07 14.10
N PHE A 361 29.42 3.28 14.41
CA PHE A 361 29.06 2.03 13.75
C PHE A 361 27.89 2.13 12.74
N ALA A 362 27.32 3.32 12.50
CA ALA A 362 26.14 3.52 11.64
C ALA A 362 26.45 3.43 10.12
N TYR A 363 27.11 2.36 9.69
CA TYR A 363 27.59 2.15 8.31
C TYR A 363 26.96 0.90 7.71
N GLY A 364 26.77 0.92 6.39
CA GLY A 364 26.46 -0.30 5.64
C GLY A 364 27.57 -1.37 5.75
N HIS A 365 27.20 -2.62 5.53
CA HIS A 365 28.12 -3.75 5.48
C HIS A 365 28.21 -4.35 4.07
N ARG A 366 29.44 -4.64 3.65
CA ARG A 366 29.77 -5.32 2.40
C ARG A 366 30.88 -6.33 2.63
N VAL A 367 30.75 -7.47 1.95
CA VAL A 367 31.84 -8.43 1.74
C VAL A 367 32.04 -8.56 0.23
N ASP A 368 33.19 -8.09 -0.23
CA ASP A 368 33.55 -8.07 -1.66
C ASP A 368 33.41 -9.47 -2.29
N GLY A 369 32.82 -9.52 -3.48
CA GLY A 369 32.51 -10.75 -4.22
C GLY A 369 31.40 -11.63 -3.62
N GLN A 370 30.75 -11.22 -2.53
CA GLN A 370 29.70 -12.01 -1.87
C GLN A 370 28.39 -11.24 -1.74
N PHE A 371 28.36 -10.20 -0.90
CA PHE A 371 27.11 -9.51 -0.60
C PHE A 371 27.31 -8.07 -0.12
N ARG A 372 26.24 -7.30 -0.20
CA ARG A 372 26.18 -5.93 0.30
C ARG A 372 24.80 -5.59 0.84
N THR A 373 24.74 -4.97 2.00
CA THR A 373 23.50 -4.46 2.63
C THR A 373 22.97 -3.22 1.89
N ILE A 374 21.77 -2.76 2.25
CA ILE A 374 21.09 -1.64 1.57
C ILE A 374 21.99 -0.39 1.46
N MET A 375 22.67 -0.02 2.54
CA MET A 375 23.54 1.16 2.59
C MET A 375 24.92 0.92 1.97
N SER A 376 25.07 0.01 1.02
CA SER A 376 26.40 -0.38 0.50
C SER A 376 26.47 -0.36 -1.02
N TYR A 377 27.58 0.19 -1.50
CA TYR A 377 27.97 0.24 -2.90
C TYR A 377 28.68 -1.05 -3.33
N SER A 378 28.53 -1.47 -4.58
CA SER A 378 29.28 -2.60 -5.14
C SER A 378 30.78 -2.30 -5.16
N SER A 379 31.65 -3.30 -4.92
CA SER A 379 33.09 -3.17 -5.21
C SER A 379 33.40 -3.42 -6.69
N GLY A 380 32.42 -3.86 -7.48
CA GLY A 380 32.60 -4.30 -8.85
C GLY A 380 33.09 -5.75 -8.98
N THR A 381 33.03 -6.54 -7.90
CA THR A 381 33.51 -7.94 -7.89
C THR A 381 32.38 -8.98 -7.84
N GLY A 382 31.12 -8.55 -7.93
CA GLY A 382 29.96 -9.42 -8.13
C GLY A 382 29.09 -9.66 -6.90
N GLU A 383 29.00 -8.68 -5.99
CA GLU A 383 28.20 -8.80 -4.77
C GLU A 383 26.69 -8.75 -5.03
N SER A 384 25.95 -9.71 -4.46
CA SER A 384 24.49 -9.63 -4.40
C SER A 384 24.05 -8.59 -3.36
N ARG A 385 23.14 -7.70 -3.74
CA ARG A 385 22.51 -6.80 -2.77
C ARG A 385 21.45 -7.55 -1.97
N VAL A 386 21.47 -7.41 -0.66
CA VAL A 386 20.47 -7.99 0.25
C VAL A 386 19.53 -6.90 0.76
N ASN A 387 18.29 -7.29 1.08
CA ASN A 387 17.18 -6.38 1.38
C ASN A 387 17.09 -5.93 2.85
N TYR A 388 18.22 -5.84 3.54
CA TYR A 388 18.26 -5.40 4.93
C TYR A 388 19.45 -4.47 5.18
N PHE A 389 19.30 -3.63 6.20
CA PHE A 389 20.32 -2.79 6.79
C PHE A 389 21.32 -3.64 7.59
N SER A 390 22.51 -3.10 7.86
CA SER A 390 23.54 -3.87 8.58
C SER A 390 23.15 -4.15 10.03
N ASN A 391 23.34 -5.39 10.45
CA ASN A 391 23.14 -5.86 11.82
C ASN A 391 24.07 -7.06 12.09
N PRO A 392 25.05 -6.95 13.01
CA PRO A 392 26.00 -8.04 13.30
C PRO A 392 25.37 -9.25 14.01
N ASP A 393 24.21 -9.09 14.64
CA ASP A 393 23.51 -10.17 15.35
C ASP A 393 22.68 -11.06 14.42
N ILE A 394 22.48 -10.62 13.17
CA ILE A 394 21.77 -11.37 12.14
C ILE A 394 22.78 -12.14 11.27
N THR A 395 22.66 -13.48 11.24
CA THR A 395 23.55 -14.38 10.47
C THR A 395 22.92 -14.88 9.17
N LEU A 396 22.10 -14.02 8.56
CA LEU A 396 21.29 -14.33 7.38
C LEU A 396 21.91 -13.81 6.07
N CYS A 397 23.18 -13.37 6.11
CA CYS A 397 23.90 -12.98 4.92
C CYS A 397 24.45 -14.21 4.19
N PRO A 398 24.68 -14.13 2.87
CA PRO A 398 25.17 -15.26 2.08
C PRO A 398 26.32 -16.02 2.76
N GLY A 399 26.20 -17.36 2.79
CA GLY A 399 27.15 -18.24 3.48
C GLY A 399 26.95 -18.37 5.00
N GLY A 400 25.86 -17.84 5.56
CA GLY A 400 25.65 -17.79 7.02
C GLY A 400 26.49 -16.71 7.70
N ALA A 401 26.96 -15.73 6.92
CA ALA A 401 27.74 -14.61 7.42
C ALA A 401 26.87 -13.68 8.29
N ALA A 402 27.51 -12.99 9.23
CA ALA A 402 26.88 -11.87 9.91
C ALA A 402 26.59 -10.75 8.92
N CYS A 403 25.46 -10.07 9.09
CA CYS A 403 25.03 -8.97 8.25
C CYS A 403 25.56 -7.62 8.70
N GLY A 404 26.60 -7.62 9.51
CA GLY A 404 27.24 -6.43 10.04
C GLY A 404 28.56 -6.79 10.71
N ILE A 405 29.20 -5.77 11.26
CA ILE A 405 30.43 -5.91 12.04
C ILE A 405 30.19 -5.23 13.38
N ALA A 406 30.33 -6.01 14.47
CA ALA A 406 30.10 -5.51 15.81
C ALA A 406 31.08 -4.37 16.18
N ASP A 407 30.55 -3.40 16.92
CA ASP A 407 31.31 -2.35 17.60
C ASP A 407 32.15 -2.97 18.75
N PRO A 408 33.36 -2.46 19.09
CA PRO A 408 34.03 -1.25 18.62
C PRO A 408 35.07 -1.46 17.51
N SER A 409 34.85 -2.42 16.60
CA SER A 409 35.74 -2.57 15.44
C SER A 409 35.86 -1.25 14.67
N ALA A 410 37.06 -0.91 14.18
CA ALA A 410 37.23 0.25 13.28
C ALA A 410 36.42 0.10 11.97
N SER A 411 36.06 -1.14 11.62
CA SER A 411 35.19 -1.48 10.50
C SER A 411 33.73 -1.74 10.90
N SER A 412 33.31 -1.33 12.12
CA SER A 412 31.96 -1.59 12.61
C SER A 412 30.88 -1.07 11.66
N ALA A 413 29.81 -1.86 11.54
CA ALA A 413 28.70 -1.69 10.62
C ALA A 413 27.44 -2.31 11.24
N ASP A 414 26.61 -1.47 11.84
CA ASP A 414 25.41 -1.82 12.62
C ASP A 414 24.37 -0.69 12.51
N ASN A 415 23.78 -0.56 11.33
CA ASN A 415 22.69 0.39 11.08
C ASN A 415 21.49 0.09 11.98
N ALA A 416 21.20 -1.18 12.27
CA ALA A 416 20.07 -1.55 13.12
C ALA A 416 20.17 -0.96 14.52
N ARG A 417 21.33 -1.09 15.18
CA ARG A 417 21.57 -0.43 16.46
C ARG A 417 21.53 1.09 16.36
N ALA A 418 22.08 1.68 15.30
CA ALA A 418 22.03 3.13 15.11
C ALA A 418 20.58 3.65 15.00
N ALA A 419 19.70 2.87 14.36
CA ALA A 419 18.27 3.12 14.32
C ALA A 419 17.65 3.07 15.72
N ARG A 420 17.96 2.00 16.48
CA ARG A 420 17.46 1.80 17.84
C ARG A 420 17.94 2.89 18.80
N GLU A 421 19.14 3.44 18.62
CA GLU A 421 19.72 4.46 19.50
C GLU A 421 19.35 5.91 19.12
N GLU A 422 19.40 6.26 17.84
CA GLU A 422 19.24 7.66 17.38
C GLU A 422 18.22 7.81 16.25
N GLY A 423 18.22 6.90 15.27
CA GLY A 423 17.30 6.98 14.12
C GLY A 423 15.82 7.04 14.53
N ARG A 424 15.45 6.38 15.64
CA ARG A 424 14.09 6.40 16.19
C ARG A 424 13.57 7.81 16.50
N ASN A 425 14.44 8.78 16.77
CA ASN A 425 14.04 10.15 17.10
C ASN A 425 13.32 10.86 15.93
N ILE A 426 13.48 10.37 14.70
CA ILE A 426 12.79 10.90 13.52
C ILE A 426 11.27 10.75 13.63
N THR A 427 10.77 9.71 14.31
CA THR A 427 9.32 9.47 14.45
C THR A 427 8.63 10.50 15.33
N GLU A 428 9.40 11.42 15.93
CA GLU A 428 8.91 12.53 16.75
C GLU A 428 9.05 13.87 16.04
N PHE A 429 9.51 13.90 14.77
CA PHE A 429 9.61 15.13 14.02
C PHE A 429 8.25 15.81 13.85
N ARG A 430 7.17 15.04 13.70
CA ARG A 430 5.82 15.59 13.69
C ARG A 430 4.85 14.77 14.53
N PRO A 431 3.92 15.45 15.23
CA PRO A 431 2.82 14.73 15.88
C PRO A 431 1.90 14.12 14.81
N VAL A 432 1.23 13.03 15.20
CA VAL A 432 0.20 12.40 14.35
C VAL A 432 -0.90 13.42 14.04
N ALA A 433 -1.14 13.64 12.75
CA ALA A 433 -2.16 14.58 12.30
C ALA A 433 -3.58 13.98 12.35
N PRO A 434 -4.61 14.81 12.64
CA PRO A 434 -6.01 14.39 12.60
C PRO A 434 -6.43 13.96 11.19
N ARG A 435 -7.46 13.12 11.13
CA ARG A 435 -7.92 12.42 9.94
C ARG A 435 -9.39 12.71 9.64
N VAL A 436 -9.74 12.79 8.36
CA VAL A 436 -11.15 12.69 7.92
C VAL A 436 -11.55 11.22 7.75
N VAL A 437 -12.83 10.91 7.82
CA VAL A 437 -13.34 9.57 7.44
C VAL A 437 -14.22 9.71 6.21
N SER A 438 -14.28 8.66 5.40
CA SER A 438 -15.06 8.67 4.17
C SER A 438 -15.83 7.37 3.97
N ALA A 439 -16.88 7.46 3.15
CA ALA A 439 -17.63 6.32 2.64
C ALA A 439 -18.03 6.57 1.19
N VAL A 440 -18.16 5.51 0.39
CA VAL A 440 -18.56 5.52 -1.02
C VAL A 440 -19.79 4.63 -1.19
N LEU A 441 -20.80 5.10 -1.92
CA LEU A 441 -21.98 4.33 -2.30
C LEU A 441 -22.52 4.75 -3.69
N PRO A 442 -22.98 3.79 -4.53
CA PRO A 442 -22.79 2.34 -4.36
C PRO A 442 -21.30 1.98 -4.38
N VAL A 443 -20.94 0.86 -3.75
CA VAL A 443 -19.54 0.42 -3.67
C VAL A 443 -19.10 -0.33 -4.92
N THR A 444 -20.02 -0.67 -5.82
CA THR A 444 -19.72 -1.37 -7.08
C THR A 444 -20.39 -0.64 -8.23
N ARG A 445 -19.67 -0.50 -9.35
CA ARG A 445 -20.21 0.01 -10.63
C ARG A 445 -19.64 -0.76 -11.80
N SER A 446 -20.50 -1.10 -12.75
CA SER A 446 -20.13 -1.86 -13.96
C SER A 446 -20.65 -1.13 -15.20
N VAL A 447 -19.76 -0.67 -16.08
CA VAL A 447 -20.16 0.16 -17.23
C VAL A 447 -19.56 -0.32 -18.55
N LEU A 448 -20.18 0.08 -19.66
CA LEU A 448 -19.56 -0.05 -20.97
C LEU A 448 -18.36 0.90 -21.08
N ASN A 449 -17.32 0.47 -21.79
CA ASN A 449 -16.17 1.30 -22.12
C ASN A 449 -16.55 2.68 -22.66
N GLY A 450 -15.83 3.69 -22.17
CA GLY A 450 -16.02 5.11 -22.46
C GLY A 450 -17.09 5.77 -21.60
N ASN A 451 -17.92 5.01 -20.89
CA ASN A 451 -18.96 5.57 -20.04
C ASN A 451 -18.43 5.88 -18.64
N ALA A 452 -18.92 6.98 -18.08
CA ALA A 452 -18.64 7.35 -16.71
C ALA A 452 -19.48 6.52 -15.74
N ALA A 453 -18.84 5.79 -14.83
CA ALA A 453 -19.47 5.29 -13.62
C ALA A 453 -19.53 6.41 -12.57
N THR A 454 -20.72 6.71 -12.08
CA THR A 454 -20.91 7.70 -11.01
C THR A 454 -21.21 7.03 -9.68
N ALA A 455 -20.64 7.58 -8.61
CA ALA A 455 -20.99 7.18 -7.25
C ALA A 455 -20.93 8.40 -6.33
N PHE A 456 -21.52 8.27 -5.16
CA PHE A 456 -21.45 9.29 -4.13
C PHE A 456 -20.35 8.94 -3.15
N ALA A 457 -19.68 9.96 -2.63
CA ALA A 457 -18.84 9.83 -1.46
C ALA A 457 -19.28 10.83 -0.40
N THR A 458 -19.21 10.45 0.86
CA THR A 458 -19.36 11.37 1.99
C THR A 458 -18.02 11.49 2.68
N VAL A 459 -17.55 12.71 2.89
CA VAL A 459 -16.37 13.00 3.71
C VAL A 459 -16.84 13.65 5.00
N ILE A 460 -16.42 13.09 6.12
CA ILE A 460 -16.76 13.57 7.46
C ILE A 460 -15.48 14.09 8.10
N ASN A 461 -15.55 15.28 8.69
CA ASN A 461 -14.54 15.76 9.61
C ASN A 461 -15.04 15.49 11.05
N PRO A 462 -14.54 14.44 11.74
CA PRO A 462 -15.00 14.10 13.08
C PRO A 462 -14.96 15.29 14.05
N ALA A 463 -15.95 15.37 14.95
CA ALA A 463 -15.97 16.40 15.99
C ALA A 463 -14.74 16.36 16.90
N ALA A 464 -14.15 15.18 17.09
CA ALA A 464 -12.93 14.96 17.86
C ALA A 464 -11.70 15.71 17.29
N ASN A 465 -11.72 16.10 16.01
CA ASN A 465 -10.63 16.89 15.41
C ASN A 465 -10.65 18.38 15.83
N ALA A 466 -11.72 18.83 16.50
CA ALA A 466 -11.92 20.16 17.08
C ALA A 466 -11.79 21.40 16.15
N SER A 467 -11.40 21.25 14.89
CA SER A 467 -11.21 22.35 13.93
C SER A 467 -11.67 21.99 12.52
N THR A 468 -11.88 23.01 11.68
CA THR A 468 -12.28 22.87 10.26
C THR A 468 -11.21 22.15 9.44
N ALA A 469 -11.63 21.13 8.70
CA ALA A 469 -10.82 20.50 7.66
C ALA A 469 -10.91 21.38 6.41
N THR A 470 -9.77 21.85 5.90
CA THR A 470 -9.73 22.84 4.81
C THR A 470 -9.32 22.22 3.50
N GLY A 471 -9.84 22.76 2.39
CA GLY A 471 -9.46 22.33 1.04
C GLY A 471 -9.69 20.84 0.80
N CYS A 472 -10.84 20.32 1.24
CA CYS A 472 -11.19 18.92 1.12
C CYS A 472 -11.80 18.58 -0.24
N GLY A 473 -11.43 17.44 -0.81
CA GLY A 473 -11.94 16.93 -2.07
C GLY A 473 -11.71 15.44 -2.22
N LEU A 474 -11.91 14.93 -3.42
CA LEU A 474 -11.65 13.53 -3.77
C LEU A 474 -10.57 13.45 -4.85
N ARG A 475 -9.77 12.38 -4.81
CA ARG A 475 -8.84 12.07 -5.91
C ARG A 475 -8.65 10.58 -6.07
N LEU A 476 -8.17 10.22 -7.26
CA LEU A 476 -7.66 8.89 -7.59
C LEU A 476 -6.21 9.07 -8.07
N ALA A 477 -5.26 8.43 -7.40
CA ALA A 477 -3.84 8.61 -7.70
C ALA A 477 -3.52 8.24 -9.17
N GLY A 478 -2.75 9.10 -9.84
CA GLY A 478 -2.39 8.92 -11.25
C GLY A 478 -3.49 9.20 -12.27
N ALA A 479 -4.72 9.56 -11.84
CA ALA A 479 -5.83 9.80 -12.76
C ALA A 479 -5.72 11.17 -13.43
N SER A 480 -5.96 11.20 -14.74
CA SER A 480 -6.18 12.45 -15.46
C SER A 480 -7.58 13.03 -15.22
N ALA A 481 -7.77 14.30 -15.58
CA ALA A 481 -9.08 14.97 -15.46
C ALA A 481 -10.20 14.36 -16.33
N SER A 482 -9.86 13.54 -17.33
CA SER A 482 -10.84 12.78 -18.12
C SER A 482 -11.21 11.45 -17.48
N GLN A 483 -10.35 10.90 -16.62
CA GLN A 483 -10.56 9.62 -15.94
C GLN A 483 -11.27 9.78 -14.60
N PHE A 484 -11.04 10.90 -13.90
CA PHE A 484 -11.63 11.16 -12.59
C PHE A 484 -12.11 12.60 -12.46
N SER A 485 -13.30 12.79 -11.89
CA SER A 485 -13.86 14.10 -11.55
C SER A 485 -14.75 13.99 -10.32
N TYR A 486 -14.86 15.05 -9.54
CA TYR A 486 -15.80 15.13 -8.42
C TYR A 486 -16.51 16.49 -8.36
N GLN A 487 -17.65 16.54 -7.68
CA GLN A 487 -18.37 17.77 -7.38
C GLN A 487 -19.18 17.62 -6.09
N THR A 488 -19.29 18.69 -5.31
CA THR A 488 -20.12 18.68 -4.10
C THR A 488 -21.59 18.49 -4.42
N THR A 489 -22.32 17.91 -3.47
CA THR A 489 -23.78 17.82 -3.52
C THR A 489 -24.41 18.34 -2.24
N ASN A 490 -25.69 18.73 -2.33
CA ASN A 490 -26.51 19.02 -1.16
C ASN A 490 -27.14 17.75 -0.57
N SER A 491 -27.94 17.88 0.49
CA SER A 491 -28.63 16.75 1.14
C SER A 491 -29.67 16.05 0.25
N SER A 492 -30.10 16.68 -0.83
CA SER A 492 -30.98 16.10 -1.85
C SER A 492 -30.21 15.50 -3.03
N ASN A 493 -28.89 15.33 -2.91
CA ASN A 493 -27.98 14.85 -3.95
C ASN A 493 -27.92 15.72 -5.22
N ALA A 494 -28.40 16.96 -5.17
CA ALA A 494 -28.24 17.90 -6.28
C ALA A 494 -26.83 18.50 -6.27
N LEU A 495 -26.23 18.65 -7.45
CA LEU A 495 -24.91 19.26 -7.63
C LEU A 495 -24.87 20.68 -7.05
N THR A 496 -23.78 20.98 -6.35
CA THR A 496 -23.46 22.31 -5.84
C THR A 496 -22.01 22.65 -6.15
N GLY A 497 -21.65 23.94 -6.10
CA GLY A 497 -20.29 24.38 -6.39
C GLY A 497 -19.86 24.11 -7.83
N THR A 498 -18.56 24.03 -8.06
CA THR A 498 -17.93 23.73 -9.34
C THR A 498 -17.19 22.40 -9.28
N ALA A 499 -17.09 21.69 -10.40
CA ALA A 499 -16.35 20.43 -10.46
C ALA A 499 -14.89 20.63 -10.05
N ASN A 500 -14.31 19.61 -9.41
CA ASN A 500 -12.92 19.54 -8.96
C ASN A 500 -12.48 20.73 -8.08
N THR A 501 -13.42 21.34 -7.37
CA THR A 501 -13.16 22.46 -6.46
C THR A 501 -13.21 21.98 -5.01
N PRO A 502 -12.09 22.05 -4.27
CA PRO A 502 -12.07 21.67 -2.86
C PRO A 502 -12.95 22.58 -1.99
N VAL A 503 -13.42 22.06 -0.86
CA VAL A 503 -14.28 22.77 0.09
C VAL A 503 -13.86 22.56 1.54
N ASP A 504 -14.24 23.48 2.41
CA ASP A 504 -13.98 23.36 3.85
C ASP A 504 -15.12 22.60 4.54
N ILE A 505 -14.76 21.74 5.50
CA ILE A 505 -15.68 20.91 6.29
C ILE A 505 -15.48 21.24 7.77
N ALA A 506 -16.47 21.89 8.39
CA ALA A 506 -16.45 22.24 9.81
C ALA A 506 -16.27 20.98 10.71
N ALA A 507 -15.75 21.15 11.92
CA ALA A 507 -15.63 20.04 12.87
C ALA A 507 -17.01 19.45 13.19
N GLY A 508 -17.13 18.12 13.11
CA GLY A 508 -18.40 17.40 13.27
C GLY A 508 -19.33 17.46 12.05
N ALA A 509 -18.95 18.15 10.98
CA ALA A 509 -19.74 18.24 9.77
C ALA A 509 -19.35 17.18 8.73
N ALA A 510 -20.23 17.02 7.73
CA ALA A 510 -20.03 16.14 6.59
C ALA A 510 -20.30 16.89 5.29
N GLN A 511 -19.57 16.53 4.24
CA GLN A 511 -19.79 16.99 2.88
C GLN A 511 -20.01 15.79 1.96
N ASN A 512 -21.08 15.85 1.18
CA ASN A 512 -21.35 14.86 0.14
C ASN A 512 -20.76 15.32 -1.19
N PHE A 513 -20.29 14.35 -1.95
CA PHE A 513 -19.75 14.52 -3.29
C PHE A 513 -20.41 13.50 -4.20
N VAL A 514 -20.59 13.85 -5.47
CA VAL A 514 -20.64 12.88 -6.55
C VAL A 514 -19.26 12.85 -7.20
N PHE A 515 -18.82 11.67 -7.62
CA PHE A 515 -17.64 11.54 -8.46
C PHE A 515 -17.92 10.62 -9.64
N SER A 516 -17.08 10.73 -10.66
CA SER A 516 -17.11 9.89 -11.84
C SER A 516 -15.76 9.24 -12.07
N VAL A 517 -15.77 7.94 -12.37
CA VAL A 517 -14.63 7.20 -12.91
C VAL A 517 -14.96 6.82 -14.34
N THR A 518 -14.07 7.12 -15.28
CA THR A 518 -14.25 6.78 -16.70
C THR A 518 -13.02 6.05 -17.21
N SER A 519 -13.26 5.03 -18.03
CA SER A 519 -12.21 4.35 -18.78
C SER A 519 -12.59 4.22 -20.24
N ALA A 520 -11.69 4.53 -21.17
CA ALA A 520 -11.99 4.63 -22.60
C ALA A 520 -12.15 3.28 -23.32
N THR A 521 -11.76 2.19 -22.68
CA THR A 521 -11.67 0.80 -23.18
C THR A 521 -11.88 -0.13 -21.97
N ASN A 522 -11.67 -1.46 -22.12
CA ASN A 522 -11.68 -2.39 -20.98
C ASN A 522 -10.52 -2.00 -20.06
N TRP A 523 -10.69 -1.00 -19.21
CA TRP A 523 -9.59 -0.41 -18.42
C TRP A 523 -8.19 -0.46 -19.08
N ALA A 524 -8.12 -0.05 -20.36
CA ALA A 524 -6.96 -0.20 -21.22
C ALA A 524 -6.73 1.07 -22.08
N ASN A 525 -6.24 2.12 -21.44
CA ASN A 525 -5.44 3.17 -22.08
C ASN A 525 -6.14 4.21 -23.00
N ASN A 526 -5.84 5.50 -22.80
CA ASN A 526 -5.69 6.44 -23.91
C ASN A 526 -4.45 7.34 -23.73
N ASN A 527 -3.60 7.31 -24.77
CA ASN A 527 -2.53 8.24 -25.13
C ASN A 527 -1.32 8.39 -24.16
N ARG A 528 -0.25 7.63 -24.48
CA ARG A 528 1.16 7.68 -24.02
C ARG A 528 1.55 7.05 -22.68
N SER A 529 0.63 6.58 -21.86
CA SER A 529 1.00 5.71 -20.72
C SER A 529 1.00 4.26 -21.18
N ALA A 530 1.98 3.45 -20.78
CA ALA A 530 2.24 2.18 -21.45
C ALA A 530 1.33 1.04 -20.97
N ILE A 531 0.66 1.15 -19.83
CA ILE A 531 0.14 -0.01 -19.11
C ILE A 531 -1.40 -0.06 -19.18
N ALA A 532 -1.95 -1.20 -19.61
CA ALA A 532 -3.38 -1.51 -19.48
C ALA A 532 -3.59 -2.55 -18.37
N SER A 533 -4.79 -2.62 -17.79
CA SER A 533 -5.12 -3.66 -16.80
C SER A 533 -6.30 -4.50 -17.31
N ASP A 534 -6.13 -5.82 -17.34
CA ASP A 534 -7.12 -6.80 -17.81
C ASP A 534 -7.93 -7.37 -16.63
N ASN A 535 -8.37 -6.52 -15.72
CA ASN A 535 -8.98 -6.95 -14.46
C ASN A 535 -10.51 -6.75 -14.53
N ASP A 536 -11.24 -7.86 -14.50
CA ASP A 536 -12.62 -7.89 -14.02
C ASP A 536 -12.58 -7.50 -12.52
N GLU A 537 -13.17 -6.35 -12.19
CA GLU A 537 -13.29 -5.75 -10.84
C GLU A 537 -11.97 -5.26 -10.20
N THR A 538 -11.81 -3.93 -10.14
CA THR A 538 -10.73 -3.29 -9.37
C THR A 538 -11.29 -2.49 -8.20
N ASP A 539 -10.79 -2.73 -6.99
CA ASP A 539 -11.12 -1.90 -5.83
C ASP A 539 -10.34 -0.59 -5.88
N LEU A 540 -10.96 0.44 -6.45
CA LEU A 540 -10.39 1.77 -6.55
C LEU A 540 -10.53 2.50 -5.22
N PHE A 541 -9.42 2.83 -4.57
CA PHE A 541 -9.47 3.71 -3.40
C PHE A 541 -9.80 5.13 -3.82
N ILE A 542 -10.96 5.63 -3.37
CA ILE A 542 -11.37 7.01 -3.60
C ILE A 542 -10.89 7.85 -2.42
N GLU A 543 -9.71 8.43 -2.59
CA GLU A 543 -9.03 9.14 -1.53
C GLU A 543 -9.75 10.46 -1.20
N ALA A 544 -10.15 10.62 0.07
CA ALA A 544 -10.67 11.89 0.60
C ALA A 544 -9.52 12.75 1.13
N PHE A 545 -8.97 13.61 0.29
CA PHE A 545 -7.88 14.50 0.70
C PHE A 545 -8.41 15.79 1.33
N CYS A 546 -7.63 16.38 2.24
CA CYS A 546 -7.78 17.76 2.69
C CYS A 546 -6.39 18.39 2.85
N SER A 547 -6.27 19.71 2.72
CA SER A 547 -4.98 20.40 2.90
C SER A 547 -4.44 20.30 4.32
N ASN A 548 -5.30 20.19 5.33
CA ASN A 548 -4.91 20.20 6.74
C ASN A 548 -5.24 18.92 7.54
N ARG A 549 -5.54 17.81 6.87
CA ARG A 549 -5.86 16.51 7.49
C ARG A 549 -5.18 15.38 6.76
N ARG A 550 -4.89 14.28 7.45
CA ARG A 550 -4.68 12.98 6.79
C ARG A 550 -5.96 12.58 6.06
N SER A 551 -5.78 11.87 4.95
CA SER A 551 -6.89 11.26 4.20
C SER A 551 -7.71 10.31 5.09
N ALA A 552 -8.84 9.77 4.62
CA ALA A 552 -9.44 8.60 5.24
C ALA A 552 -8.57 7.36 5.06
N GLU A 553 -8.66 6.42 6.01
CA GLU A 553 -7.93 5.16 5.90
C GLU A 553 -8.67 4.28 4.90
N TYR A 554 -7.95 3.69 3.94
CA TYR A 554 -8.56 2.74 3.02
C TYR A 554 -9.24 1.62 3.81
N THR A 555 -10.48 1.34 3.43
CA THR A 555 -11.29 0.26 3.96
C THR A 555 -12.09 -0.31 2.81
N LEU A 556 -11.71 -1.53 2.41
CA LEU A 556 -12.38 -2.29 1.36
C LEU A 556 -13.90 -2.33 1.58
N GLY A 557 -14.64 -1.95 0.54
CA GLY A 557 -16.10 -1.93 0.50
C GLY A 557 -16.76 -0.95 1.49
N LEU A 558 -16.00 0.03 1.98
CA LEU A 558 -16.51 1.22 2.67
C LEU A 558 -16.17 2.50 1.90
N ASN A 559 -14.90 2.70 1.55
CA ASN A 559 -14.45 3.87 0.79
C ASN A 559 -13.62 3.50 -0.45
N SER A 560 -13.76 2.25 -0.91
CA SER A 560 -13.36 1.81 -2.23
C SER A 560 -14.57 1.73 -3.16
N LEU A 561 -14.32 1.88 -4.46
CA LEU A 561 -15.25 1.57 -5.53
C LEU A 561 -14.72 0.35 -6.28
N THR A 562 -15.42 -0.77 -6.20
CA THR A 562 -15.24 -1.92 -7.09
C THR A 562 -15.73 -1.51 -8.48
N PHE A 563 -14.81 -1.33 -9.43
CA PHE A 563 -15.12 -0.77 -10.74
C PHE A 563 -14.80 -1.76 -11.87
N THR A 564 -15.77 -1.91 -12.78
CA THR A 564 -15.64 -2.73 -14.00
C THR A 564 -16.00 -1.91 -15.24
N SER A 565 -15.14 -1.96 -16.25
CA SER A 565 -15.38 -1.40 -17.58
C SER A 565 -15.23 -2.52 -18.62
N SER A 566 -16.25 -2.77 -19.43
CA SER A 566 -16.25 -3.85 -20.42
C SER A 566 -16.69 -3.40 -21.81
N ALA A 567 -16.20 -4.07 -22.85
CA ALA A 567 -16.52 -3.84 -24.25
C ALA A 567 -17.96 -4.26 -24.60
N THR A 568 -18.54 -5.14 -23.78
CA THR A 568 -19.95 -5.49 -23.83
C THR A 568 -20.62 -4.94 -22.59
N GLN A 569 -21.77 -4.27 -22.75
CA GLN A 569 -22.51 -3.69 -21.64
C GLN A 569 -22.79 -4.76 -20.56
N PRO A 570 -22.18 -4.67 -19.37
CA PRO A 570 -22.50 -5.57 -18.27
C PRO A 570 -23.82 -5.17 -17.61
N ALA A 571 -24.36 -6.03 -16.75
CA ALA A 571 -25.33 -5.59 -15.76
C ALA A 571 -24.68 -4.59 -14.79
N ASP A 572 -25.44 -3.63 -14.29
CA ASP A 572 -24.97 -2.58 -13.37
C ASP A 572 -26.02 -2.44 -12.27
N VAL A 573 -25.83 -3.18 -11.17
CA VAL A 573 -26.80 -3.33 -10.10
C VAL A 573 -26.48 -2.32 -9.00
N ILE A 574 -27.25 -1.24 -8.96
CA ILE A 574 -27.15 -0.23 -7.91
C ILE A 574 -27.85 -0.75 -6.67
N ALA A 575 -27.10 -1.02 -5.60
CA ALA A 575 -27.61 -1.55 -4.35
C ALA A 575 -27.59 -0.51 -3.22
N LEU A 576 -28.70 -0.42 -2.48
CA LEU A 576 -28.87 0.46 -1.33
C LEU A 576 -29.38 -0.33 -0.13
N ALA A 577 -28.67 -0.26 0.99
CA ALA A 577 -29.10 -0.86 2.24
C ALA A 577 -29.84 0.13 3.15
N ALA A 578 -30.82 -0.37 3.90
CA ALA A 578 -31.51 0.37 4.95
C ALA A 578 -31.57 -0.49 6.23
N THR A 579 -31.08 0.07 7.33
CA THR A 579 -31.13 -0.56 8.66
C THR A 579 -32.29 0.00 9.48
N PRO A 580 -32.81 -0.74 10.47
CA PRO A 580 -33.78 -0.21 11.41
C PRO A 580 -33.30 1.11 12.03
N GLY A 581 -34.09 2.18 11.88
CA GLY A 581 -33.73 3.52 12.36
C GLY A 581 -32.72 4.29 11.50
N ASN A 582 -32.34 3.80 10.31
CA ASN A 582 -31.40 4.44 9.38
C ASN A 582 -30.04 4.77 10.00
N THR A 583 -29.56 3.90 10.89
CA THR A 583 -28.29 4.06 11.61
C THR A 583 -27.07 3.66 10.79
N GLY A 584 -27.27 2.97 9.66
CA GLY A 584 -26.21 2.30 8.91
C GLY A 584 -25.60 1.10 9.64
N ARG A 585 -26.24 0.66 10.74
CA ARG A 585 -25.76 -0.40 11.63
C ARG A 585 -26.84 -1.45 11.85
N VAL A 586 -26.41 -2.71 11.86
CA VAL A 586 -27.21 -3.86 12.27
C VAL A 586 -26.83 -4.20 13.70
N GLU A 587 -27.83 -4.16 14.58
CA GLU A 587 -27.70 -4.59 15.97
C GLU A 587 -28.03 -6.09 16.06
N VAL A 588 -27.04 -6.91 16.42
CA VAL A 588 -27.20 -8.36 16.58
C VAL A 588 -27.30 -8.65 18.09
N PRO A 589 -28.44 -9.14 18.60
CA PRO A 589 -28.57 -9.46 20.01
C PRO A 589 -27.64 -10.59 20.45
N THR A 590 -27.09 -10.52 21.67
CA THR A 590 -26.28 -11.61 22.27
C THR A 590 -27.12 -12.68 22.95
N THR A 591 -28.43 -12.46 23.10
CA THR A 591 -29.38 -13.38 23.73
C THR A 591 -30.67 -13.50 22.90
N GLY A 592 -31.49 -14.51 23.20
CA GLY A 592 -32.76 -14.73 22.51
C GLY A 592 -32.56 -15.32 21.11
N ASN A 593 -33.17 -14.71 20.09
CA ASN A 593 -33.07 -15.20 18.70
C ASN A 593 -31.73 -14.86 18.03
N MET A 594 -30.95 -13.92 18.60
CA MET A 594 -29.62 -13.50 18.13
C MET A 594 -29.57 -13.11 16.66
N VAL A 595 -30.65 -12.50 16.13
CA VAL A 595 -30.73 -12.10 14.73
C VAL A 595 -30.86 -10.58 14.63
N GLY A 596 -29.89 -9.96 13.98
CA GLY A 596 -30.01 -8.60 13.44
C GLY A 596 -30.57 -8.63 12.03
N VAL A 597 -31.27 -7.57 11.62
CA VAL A 597 -31.90 -7.49 10.29
C VAL A 597 -31.66 -6.15 9.61
N PHE A 598 -31.59 -6.18 8.29
CA PHE A 598 -31.65 -4.99 7.43
C PHE A 598 -32.26 -5.36 6.08
N SER A 599 -32.56 -4.34 5.28
CA SER A 599 -33.13 -4.52 3.94
C SER A 599 -32.20 -3.95 2.88
N VAL A 600 -32.27 -4.50 1.67
CA VAL A 600 -31.55 -4.01 0.50
C VAL A 600 -32.54 -3.81 -0.65
N ALA A 601 -32.45 -2.69 -1.34
CA ALA A 601 -33.15 -2.44 -2.60
C ALA A 601 -32.13 -2.32 -3.72
N VAL A 602 -32.47 -2.84 -4.90
CA VAL A 602 -31.60 -2.78 -6.08
C VAL A 602 -32.33 -2.25 -7.31
N SER A 603 -31.57 -1.65 -8.21
CA SER A 603 -31.99 -1.32 -9.58
C SER A 603 -30.87 -1.72 -10.55
N ASN A 604 -31.20 -2.47 -11.59
CA ASN A 604 -30.25 -2.74 -12.68
C ASN A 604 -30.36 -1.65 -13.74
N ILE A 605 -29.29 -0.92 -14.01
CA ILE A 605 -29.23 0.11 -15.06
C ILE A 605 -28.33 -0.29 -16.23
N GLY A 606 -27.78 -1.51 -16.20
CA GLY A 606 -26.99 -2.12 -17.26
C GLY A 606 -27.81 -3.09 -18.12
N ALA A 607 -27.14 -4.10 -18.68
CA ALA A 607 -27.79 -5.16 -19.46
C ALA A 607 -28.61 -6.12 -18.58
N ASP A 608 -29.56 -6.81 -19.19
CA ASP A 608 -30.35 -7.87 -18.52
C ASP A 608 -29.43 -8.98 -17.99
N ALA A 609 -29.66 -9.43 -16.76
CA ALA A 609 -28.87 -10.51 -16.18
C ALA A 609 -29.66 -11.36 -15.18
N VAL A 610 -29.21 -12.61 -15.02
CA VAL A 610 -29.54 -13.44 -13.87
C VAL A 610 -28.51 -13.17 -12.80
N ILE A 611 -28.97 -12.64 -11.67
CA ILE A 611 -28.13 -12.17 -10.57
C ILE A 611 -28.32 -13.10 -9.38
N GLN A 612 -27.21 -13.55 -8.81
CA GLN A 612 -27.17 -14.20 -7.51
C GLN A 612 -26.96 -13.12 -6.43
N ALA A 613 -27.93 -12.98 -5.54
CA ALA A 613 -27.82 -12.16 -4.35
C ALA A 613 -27.31 -13.01 -3.18
N SER A 614 -26.21 -12.62 -2.57
CA SER A 614 -25.59 -13.29 -1.41
C SER A 614 -25.14 -12.27 -0.36
N ALA A 615 -24.78 -12.74 0.83
CA ALA A 615 -24.22 -11.88 1.86
C ALA A 615 -23.10 -12.58 2.66
N ASP A 616 -22.06 -11.84 3.00
CA ASP A 616 -20.85 -12.32 3.66
C ASP A 616 -20.23 -11.25 4.58
N THR A 617 -19.17 -11.62 5.30
CA THR A 617 -18.42 -10.73 6.21
C THR A 617 -17.14 -10.15 5.57
N GLY A 618 -16.97 -10.32 4.25
CA GLY A 618 -15.76 -9.92 3.52
C GLY A 618 -14.53 -10.69 3.97
N GLY A 619 -14.68 -12.00 4.23
CA GLY A 619 -13.60 -12.87 4.70
C GLY A 619 -13.20 -12.68 6.17
N ARG A 620 -13.81 -11.72 6.89
CA ARG A 620 -13.43 -11.42 8.27
C ARG A 620 -14.03 -12.41 9.26
N ALA A 621 -13.20 -12.88 10.19
CA ALA A 621 -13.64 -13.60 11.37
C ALA A 621 -14.44 -12.65 12.29
N MET A 622 -15.72 -12.94 12.44
CA MET A 622 -16.64 -12.18 13.29
C MET A 622 -17.52 -13.16 14.07
N ALA A 623 -18.11 -12.72 15.20
CA ALA A 623 -19.03 -13.52 16.00
C ALA A 623 -20.42 -13.70 15.35
N VAL A 624 -20.44 -13.98 14.04
CA VAL A 624 -21.59 -14.25 13.19
C VAL A 624 -21.58 -15.73 12.83
N GLN A 625 -22.69 -16.43 13.10
CA GLN A 625 -22.86 -17.85 12.81
C GLN A 625 -23.19 -18.10 11.34
N ASN A 626 -24.16 -17.37 10.81
CA ASN A 626 -24.56 -17.42 9.41
C ASN A 626 -25.32 -16.15 9.00
N ILE A 627 -25.42 -15.92 7.70
CA ILE A 627 -26.19 -14.83 7.11
C ILE A 627 -27.19 -15.45 6.13
N GLU A 628 -28.45 -15.07 6.25
CA GLU A 628 -29.53 -15.53 5.38
C GLU A 628 -30.11 -14.34 4.61
N ILE A 629 -30.42 -14.54 3.33
CA ILE A 629 -31.08 -13.57 2.45
C ILE A 629 -32.36 -14.16 1.86
N CYS A 630 -33.36 -13.32 1.65
CA CYS A 630 -34.55 -13.64 0.88
C CYS A 630 -34.94 -12.43 0.01
N GLN A 631 -35.42 -12.66 -1.20
CA GLN A 631 -36.16 -11.63 -1.94
C GLN A 631 -37.47 -11.33 -1.21
N THR A 632 -37.82 -10.05 -1.10
CA THR A 632 -39.02 -9.55 -0.42
C THR A 632 -40.01 -8.93 -1.40
N ASN A 633 -41.29 -8.96 -1.03
CA ASN A 633 -42.31 -8.16 -1.68
C ASN A 633 -42.09 -6.68 -1.30
N PRO A 634 -41.91 -5.76 -2.27
CA PRO A 634 -41.52 -4.37 -2.00
C PRO A 634 -42.58 -3.56 -1.25
N THR A 635 -43.85 -4.01 -1.24
CA THR A 635 -44.95 -3.33 -0.54
C THR A 635 -45.10 -3.80 0.91
N THR A 636 -44.84 -5.08 1.18
CA THR A 636 -45.10 -5.69 2.49
C THR A 636 -43.84 -6.02 3.29
N GLY A 637 -42.67 -6.08 2.63
CA GLY A 637 -41.41 -6.53 3.24
C GLY A 637 -41.35 -8.03 3.54
N ALA A 638 -42.40 -8.80 3.23
CA ALA A 638 -42.42 -10.24 3.46
C ALA A 638 -41.51 -10.98 2.48
N CYS A 639 -40.74 -11.97 2.96
CA CYS A 639 -39.98 -12.87 2.09
C CYS A 639 -40.93 -13.58 1.11
N ILE A 640 -40.65 -13.48 -0.19
CA ILE A 640 -41.34 -14.23 -1.26
C ILE A 640 -40.53 -15.43 -1.75
N THR A 641 -39.30 -15.54 -1.28
CA THR A 641 -38.41 -16.70 -1.46
C THR A 641 -38.03 -17.26 -0.08
N THR A 642 -37.59 -18.51 -0.05
CA THR A 642 -37.06 -19.10 1.19
C THR A 642 -35.78 -18.37 1.60
N ARG A 643 -35.59 -18.17 2.91
CA ARG A 643 -34.32 -17.66 3.45
C ARG A 643 -33.23 -18.69 3.19
N ALA A 644 -32.14 -18.26 2.57
CA ALA A 644 -31.00 -19.11 2.23
C ALA A 644 -29.71 -18.27 2.23
N ALA A 645 -28.54 -18.90 2.05
CA ALA A 645 -27.26 -18.18 1.93
C ALA A 645 -27.18 -17.31 0.66
N SER A 646 -27.93 -17.68 -0.38
CA SER A 646 -28.09 -16.87 -1.59
C SER A 646 -29.46 -17.10 -2.22
N THR A 647 -29.89 -16.17 -3.09
CA THR A 647 -31.08 -16.30 -3.92
C THR A 647 -30.81 -15.76 -5.31
N GLN A 648 -31.36 -16.40 -6.35
CA GLN A 648 -31.28 -15.90 -7.72
C GLN A 648 -32.47 -15.01 -8.05
N VAL A 649 -32.24 -13.97 -8.83
CA VAL A 649 -33.26 -13.08 -9.38
C VAL A 649 -32.88 -12.70 -10.82
N THR A 650 -33.87 -12.62 -11.71
CA THR A 650 -33.65 -12.03 -13.03
C THR A 650 -33.91 -10.54 -12.94
N LEU A 651 -32.88 -9.71 -13.20
CA LEU A 651 -32.99 -8.26 -13.25
C LEU A 651 -32.85 -7.79 -14.71
N LEU A 652 -33.95 -7.36 -15.28
CA LEU A 652 -33.97 -6.68 -16.58
C LEU A 652 -33.40 -5.25 -16.45
N ASN A 653 -33.03 -4.62 -17.56
CA ASN A 653 -32.70 -3.21 -17.61
C ASN A 653 -33.86 -2.36 -17.05
N GLY A 654 -33.55 -1.49 -16.09
CA GLY A 654 -34.52 -0.71 -15.33
C GLY A 654 -35.31 -1.51 -14.28
N GLY A 655 -35.05 -2.81 -14.16
CA GLY A 655 -35.70 -3.69 -13.19
C GLY A 655 -35.24 -3.43 -11.76
N THR A 656 -36.14 -3.64 -10.81
CA THR A 656 -35.88 -3.45 -9.37
C THR A 656 -36.24 -4.69 -8.56
N ALA A 657 -35.57 -4.87 -7.43
CA ALA A 657 -35.90 -5.91 -6.45
C ALA A 657 -35.59 -5.43 -5.02
N THR A 658 -36.20 -6.10 -4.04
CA THR A 658 -35.93 -5.86 -2.61
C THR A 658 -35.59 -7.16 -1.91
N PHE A 659 -34.76 -7.08 -0.87
CA PHE A 659 -34.27 -8.21 -0.10
C PHE A 659 -34.32 -7.92 1.39
N GLY A 660 -34.59 -8.95 2.19
CA GLY A 660 -34.37 -8.97 3.63
C GLY A 660 -33.12 -9.77 3.93
N VAL A 661 -32.24 -9.22 4.77
CA VAL A 661 -30.98 -9.85 5.20
C VAL A 661 -31.01 -10.05 6.71
N PHE A 662 -30.66 -11.27 7.13
CA PHE A 662 -30.73 -11.74 8.51
C PHE A 662 -29.36 -12.18 8.96
N VAL A 663 -28.75 -11.43 9.88
CA VAL A 663 -27.40 -11.68 10.41
C VAL A 663 -27.55 -12.39 11.75
N ARG A 664 -27.16 -13.66 11.84
CA ARG A 664 -27.25 -14.45 13.06
C ARG A 664 -25.94 -14.39 13.83
N GLY A 665 -25.98 -13.93 15.07
CA GLY A 665 -24.83 -13.95 15.97
C GLY A 665 -24.60 -15.32 16.60
N THR A 666 -23.40 -15.52 17.13
CA THR A 666 -23.04 -16.71 17.94
C THR A 666 -23.41 -16.57 19.43
N GLY A 667 -23.84 -15.37 19.84
CA GLY A 667 -24.05 -14.99 21.24
C GLY A 667 -22.85 -14.26 21.87
N ALA A 668 -21.67 -14.32 21.23
CA ALA A 668 -20.52 -13.51 21.62
C ALA A 668 -20.67 -12.04 21.19
N ALA A 669 -19.95 -11.14 21.87
CA ALA A 669 -19.95 -9.72 21.57
C ALA A 669 -19.35 -9.44 20.18
N ILE A 670 -19.91 -8.44 19.47
CA ILE A 670 -19.34 -7.88 18.24
C ILE A 670 -19.05 -6.42 18.54
N ASP A 671 -17.77 -6.06 18.54
CA ASP A 671 -17.33 -4.72 18.88
C ASP A 671 -17.86 -3.66 17.90
N ASN A 672 -18.03 -2.44 18.40
CA ASN A 672 -18.43 -1.29 17.60
C ASN A 672 -17.26 -0.76 16.77
N ASP A 673 -16.90 -1.48 15.71
CA ASP A 673 -15.91 -1.08 14.71
C ASP A 673 -16.59 -0.99 13.33
N PRO A 674 -17.24 0.14 12.99
CA PRO A 674 -17.97 0.27 11.72
C PRO A 674 -17.07 0.26 10.48
N ALA A 675 -15.75 0.43 10.63
CA ALA A 675 -14.81 0.28 9.53
C ALA A 675 -14.59 -1.20 9.20
N ARG A 676 -14.47 -2.05 10.24
CA ARG A 676 -14.06 -3.45 10.06
C ARG A 676 -15.19 -4.46 10.17
N ASN A 677 -16.12 -4.27 11.09
CA ASN A 677 -17.21 -5.21 11.35
C ASN A 677 -18.39 -4.87 10.44
N ARG A 678 -18.44 -5.50 9.27
CA ARG A 678 -19.43 -5.21 8.23
C ARG A 678 -20.00 -6.50 7.64
N VAL A 679 -21.23 -6.41 7.17
CA VAL A 679 -21.85 -7.42 6.29
C VAL A 679 -22.01 -6.81 4.92
N PHE A 680 -21.49 -7.49 3.91
CA PHE A 680 -21.59 -7.16 2.50
C PHE A 680 -22.76 -7.92 1.91
N VAL A 681 -23.49 -7.28 1.00
CA VAL A 681 -24.51 -7.93 0.17
C VAL A 681 -24.06 -7.75 -1.26
N ARG A 682 -23.84 -8.87 -1.94
CA ARG A 682 -23.26 -8.93 -3.28
C ARG A 682 -24.29 -9.42 -4.28
N PHE A 683 -24.19 -8.88 -5.49
CA PHE A 683 -25.04 -9.18 -6.63
C PHE A 683 -24.15 -9.59 -7.79
N THR A 684 -23.98 -10.89 -7.99
CA THR A 684 -23.05 -11.46 -8.97
C THR A 684 -23.77 -12.07 -10.17
N ASP A 685 -23.19 -11.92 -11.36
CA ASP A 685 -23.53 -12.71 -12.54
C ASP A 685 -22.39 -13.70 -12.88
N ILE A 686 -22.48 -14.34 -14.06
CA ILE A 686 -21.47 -15.32 -14.51
C ILE A 686 -20.07 -14.71 -14.72
N GLY A 687 -19.99 -13.40 -14.94
CA GLY A 687 -18.74 -12.67 -15.14
C GLY A 687 -18.32 -11.84 -13.92
N GLY A 688 -18.90 -12.05 -12.73
CA GLY A 688 -18.45 -11.41 -11.48
C GLY A 688 -19.50 -10.56 -10.77
N GLU A 689 -19.08 -9.79 -9.78
CA GLU A 689 -19.87 -8.82 -9.05
C GLU A 689 -20.31 -7.65 -9.94
N ARG A 690 -21.63 -7.40 -9.93
CA ARG A 690 -22.29 -6.31 -10.68
C ARG A 690 -22.91 -5.26 -9.78
N GLY A 691 -22.90 -5.51 -8.48
CA GLY A 691 -23.45 -4.63 -7.48
C GLY A 691 -23.11 -5.11 -6.09
N ALA A 692 -22.82 -4.19 -5.18
CA ALA A 692 -22.76 -4.51 -3.77
C ALA A 692 -23.14 -3.30 -2.91
N THR A 693 -23.45 -3.61 -1.66
CA THR A 693 -23.63 -2.64 -0.58
C THR A 693 -23.17 -3.27 0.73
N SER A 694 -22.95 -2.46 1.76
CA SER A 694 -22.53 -2.97 3.06
C SER A 694 -23.12 -2.17 4.22
N VAL A 695 -23.31 -2.84 5.35
CA VAL A 695 -23.75 -2.23 6.62
C VAL A 695 -22.81 -2.63 7.74
N ALA A 696 -22.57 -1.72 8.68
CA ALA A 696 -21.80 -2.05 9.88
C ALA A 696 -22.61 -2.99 10.78
N VAL A 697 -21.92 -3.85 11.53
CA VAL A 697 -22.54 -4.82 12.45
C VAL A 697 -21.90 -4.70 13.82
N ARG A 698 -22.72 -4.72 14.86
CA ARG A 698 -22.27 -4.76 16.25
C ARG A 698 -23.31 -5.47 17.13
N THR A 699 -22.92 -5.73 18.37
CA THR A 699 -23.89 -6.02 19.42
C THR A 699 -24.36 -4.72 20.10
N PRO A 700 -25.62 -4.64 20.59
CA PRO A 700 -26.21 -3.44 21.18
C PRO A 700 -25.38 -2.71 22.23
#